data_AF-K8Y791-F1
#
_entry.id   AF-K8Y791-F1
#
_cell.length_a   1.000
_cell.length_b   1.000
_cell.length_c   1.000
_cell.angle_alpha   90.00
_cell.angle_beta   90.00
_cell.angle_gamma   90.00
#
_symmetry.space_group_name_H-M   'P 1'
#
loop_
_entity.id
_entity.type
_entity.pdbx_description
1 polymer ?
#
loop_
_entity_poly.entity_id
_entity_poly.type
_entity_poly.pdbx_seq_one_letter_code
_entity_poly.pdbx_strand_id
1 'polypeptide(L)'
;MISRSSIYKAISDLISNEDQFIVIHSSLVHLKPQNVDIKFELLSVLKKLIGQGKTIAIPTFTFSFCRGKSFHYRNSISEVGLLGSWFLELDGVQRTNHPIYSYAVSGPLSLELLKCKNSTTFGEDSSFALFETLEVRYVMLGCDWKFCTQFHRYEEEANVPYRFFKTFVGKADFGSGEEDISSVMFVRESDLIPAVEMNFSEILDILNAKNLIKKVNMGESEIESTKCSDIAIASRKVLTDNLFGLVNYKESIEYQLKFRNKKSLKIAVLGNANLEFLRSDLINQINTYIKDRTAEVFTVPYGQMRRMIYDQSSELYLFQPEIAIFMDRLEDVYQVSNLDDVVDWEMNHYLINYLDAISFFVSKQSGKVIISSFAIIQDHLLPHISDFVKKANQTLYDWQEKYSTVEIFDLEKAVTLFRVAPVFDPRIWFLGKFVYSYEFTHFLATRLVAILLFILGKSARLIVLDLDNTLWGGVLGEDGVSGIKIGGDYPGNAYISFQKTLKHLTSMGIILALSSKNDEDLAFRVFKERSEMILDNSDIVSHRINWNFKYHSIKEIAEELNLGLENVLFVDDNPVERELMRCKLPQVKVLELPEDPALYSETLLLSPYLQFLSITEEDKRRTQKYKVRKQVETIRKQYENLEDFYESLGLTVHIIPLTDGNISRAEQLINKTNQFNTTTKRYTASQLLGMKENNFGIYIIAVEDKFSELENLGVIIVDWNLNECAVIDDYLLSCRVLGRGIETSVIQWVLLTAKKKRFKSVRGEIINTERNEPVRNIFKDCAFYQDCNSNHWIYEIAEEAIILPKWVTIKDHSEN
;
A
#
# COMPACT_ATOMS: atom_id res chain seq x y z
N MET A 1 -54.04 2.32 3.89
CA MET A 1 -53.74 3.15 5.07
C MET A 1 -53.20 2.25 6.17
N ILE A 2 -52.08 2.60 6.78
CA ILE A 2 -51.49 1.84 7.90
C ILE A 2 -52.33 2.10 9.16
N SER A 3 -52.96 1.07 9.70
CA SER A 3 -53.81 1.09 10.89
C SER A 3 -53.42 -0.02 11.87
N ARG A 4 -53.92 0.00 13.11
CA ARG A 4 -53.73 -1.10 14.07
C ARG A 4 -54.00 -2.48 13.48
N SER A 5 -55.11 -2.62 12.77
CA SER A 5 -55.55 -3.89 12.20
C SER A 5 -54.65 -4.34 11.06
N SER A 6 -54.20 -3.42 10.20
CA SER A 6 -53.28 -3.77 9.12
C SER A 6 -51.89 -4.14 9.63
N ILE A 7 -51.37 -3.42 10.63
CA ILE A 7 -50.07 -3.73 11.25
C ILE A 7 -50.13 -5.08 11.94
N TYR A 8 -51.15 -5.32 12.76
CA TYR A 8 -51.32 -6.60 13.45
C TYR A 8 -51.40 -7.75 12.45
N LYS A 9 -52.24 -7.61 11.41
CA LYS A 9 -52.37 -8.61 10.36
C LYS A 9 -51.03 -8.88 9.66
N ALA A 10 -50.32 -7.84 9.23
CA ALA A 10 -49.07 -7.99 8.51
C ALA A 10 -47.98 -8.69 9.34
N ILE A 11 -47.85 -8.33 10.63
CA ILE A 11 -46.91 -9.02 11.54
C ILE A 11 -47.38 -10.47 11.79
N SER A 12 -48.68 -10.69 12.02
CA SER A 12 -49.24 -12.03 12.20
C SER A 12 -49.05 -12.94 10.97
N ASP A 13 -49.09 -12.39 9.75
CA ASP A 13 -48.88 -13.15 8.51
C ASP A 13 -47.39 -13.54 8.32
N LEU A 14 -46.47 -12.79 8.93
CA LEU A 14 -45.02 -13.09 8.92
C LEU A 14 -44.61 -14.15 9.96
N ILE A 15 -45.26 -14.16 11.13
CA ILE A 15 -44.91 -15.05 12.24
C ILE A 15 -45.80 -16.29 12.31
N SER A 16 -45.34 -17.35 12.96
CA SER A 16 -46.11 -18.55 13.26
C SER A 16 -46.60 -18.57 14.70
N ASN A 17 -47.53 -19.48 15.01
CA ASN A 17 -47.94 -19.71 16.41
C ASN A 17 -46.79 -20.26 17.27
N GLU A 18 -45.87 -21.00 16.67
CA GLU A 18 -44.70 -21.59 17.34
C GLU A 18 -43.62 -20.55 17.69
N ASP A 19 -43.57 -19.42 16.97
CA ASP A 19 -42.58 -18.37 17.21
C ASP A 19 -42.83 -17.66 18.56
N GLN A 20 -42.26 -18.15 19.67
CA GLN A 20 -42.50 -17.61 21.01
C GLN A 20 -41.78 -16.28 21.26
N PHE A 21 -40.69 -16.01 20.53
CA PHE A 21 -39.84 -14.83 20.72
C PHE A 21 -39.56 -14.16 19.38
N ILE A 22 -39.87 -12.86 19.31
CA ILE A 22 -39.77 -12.02 18.12
C ILE A 22 -38.82 -10.85 18.40
N VAL A 23 -37.82 -10.68 17.55
CA VAL A 23 -36.96 -9.48 17.53
C VAL A 23 -37.38 -8.59 16.36
N ILE A 24 -37.69 -7.33 16.65
CA ILE A 24 -38.19 -6.38 15.66
C ILE A 24 -37.15 -5.30 15.39
N HIS A 25 -36.62 -5.27 14.17
CA HIS A 25 -35.88 -4.11 13.65
C HIS A 25 -36.87 -3.21 12.90
N SER A 26 -36.77 -1.90 13.05
CA SER A 26 -37.76 -1.00 12.44
C SER A 26 -37.15 0.25 11.85
N SER A 27 -37.74 0.75 10.76
CA SER A 27 -37.46 2.08 10.24
C SER A 27 -38.76 2.77 9.84
N LEU A 28 -39.18 3.74 10.66
CA LEU A 28 -40.45 4.43 10.49
C LEU A 28 -40.48 5.31 9.24
N VAL A 29 -39.31 5.78 8.78
CA VAL A 29 -39.17 6.60 7.56
C VAL A 29 -39.58 5.79 6.33
N HIS A 30 -39.07 4.56 6.20
CA HIS A 30 -39.38 3.70 5.05
C HIS A 30 -40.78 3.07 5.13
N LEU A 31 -41.37 3.00 6.33
CA LEU A 31 -42.79 2.61 6.48
C LEU A 31 -43.78 3.64 5.95
N LYS A 32 -43.34 4.89 5.71
CA LYS A 32 -44.16 6.00 5.17
C LYS A 32 -45.59 6.05 5.77
N PRO A 33 -45.73 6.14 7.10
CA PRO A 33 -47.05 6.13 7.73
C PRO A 33 -47.85 7.35 7.26
N GLN A 34 -49.03 7.10 6.69
CA GLN A 34 -49.95 8.15 6.21
C GLN A 34 -50.76 8.83 7.34
N ASN A 35 -50.55 8.44 8.61
CA ASN A 35 -51.37 8.83 9.75
C ASN A 35 -50.51 9.40 10.89
N VAL A 36 -51.05 10.38 11.63
CA VAL A 36 -50.34 11.12 12.69
C VAL A 36 -50.09 10.26 13.94
N ASP A 37 -50.84 9.16 14.11
CA ASP A 37 -50.90 8.39 15.37
C ASP A 37 -50.17 7.03 15.35
N ILE A 38 -49.19 6.85 14.44
CA ILE A 38 -48.49 5.57 14.22
C ILE A 38 -47.84 4.97 15.48
N LYS A 39 -47.38 5.83 16.41
CA LYS A 39 -46.80 5.40 17.69
C LYS A 39 -47.78 4.53 18.47
N PHE A 40 -49.00 5.03 18.69
CA PHE A 40 -50.01 4.32 19.48
C PHE A 40 -50.46 3.03 18.79
N GLU A 41 -50.53 3.03 17.46
CA GLU A 41 -50.92 1.85 16.71
C GLU A 41 -49.87 0.73 16.81
N LEU A 42 -48.58 1.06 16.64
CA LEU A 42 -47.50 0.09 16.83
C LEU A 42 -47.47 -0.44 18.27
N LEU A 43 -47.48 0.44 19.28
CA LEU A 43 -47.45 0.03 20.69
C LEU A 43 -48.67 -0.82 21.07
N SER A 44 -49.85 -0.52 20.54
CA SER A 44 -51.05 -1.34 20.76
C SER A 44 -50.91 -2.73 20.15
N VAL A 45 -50.27 -2.86 18.99
CA VAL A 45 -50.00 -4.16 18.37
C VAL A 45 -48.99 -4.96 19.19
N LEU A 46 -47.92 -4.33 19.65
CA LEU A 46 -46.93 -4.99 20.52
C LEU A 46 -47.57 -5.49 21.83
N LYS A 47 -48.37 -4.66 22.50
CA LYS A 47 -49.14 -5.09 23.70
C LYS A 47 -50.03 -6.29 23.42
N LYS A 48 -50.71 -6.30 22.27
CA LYS A 48 -51.57 -7.42 21.88
C LYS A 48 -50.77 -8.70 21.68
N LEU A 49 -49.62 -8.65 21.01
CA LEU A 49 -48.75 -9.82 20.82
C LEU A 49 -48.21 -10.34 22.16
N ILE A 50 -47.81 -9.46 23.07
CA ILE A 50 -47.38 -9.83 24.43
C ILE A 50 -48.53 -10.51 25.19
N GLY A 51 -49.75 -9.96 25.11
CA GLY A 51 -50.95 -10.57 25.71
C GLY A 51 -51.31 -11.94 25.12
N GLN A 52 -50.76 -12.28 23.94
CA GLN A 52 -50.89 -13.60 23.31
C GLN A 52 -49.75 -14.57 23.71
N GLY A 53 -48.94 -14.21 24.70
CA GLY A 53 -47.84 -15.03 25.21
C GLY A 53 -46.54 -14.88 24.43
N LYS A 54 -46.45 -13.95 23.47
CA LYS A 54 -45.21 -13.70 22.72
C LYS A 54 -44.24 -12.85 23.55
N THR A 55 -42.94 -13.11 23.41
CA THR A 55 -41.88 -12.23 23.88
C THR A 55 -41.42 -11.33 22.74
N ILE A 56 -41.33 -10.03 22.99
CA ILE A 56 -40.92 -9.03 22.00
C ILE A 56 -39.63 -8.37 22.50
N ALA A 57 -38.60 -8.31 21.64
CA ALA A 57 -37.39 -7.53 21.87
C ALA A 57 -37.16 -6.53 20.71
N ILE A 58 -36.75 -5.31 21.05
CA ILE A 58 -36.49 -4.22 20.09
C ILE A 58 -35.14 -3.58 20.42
N PRO A 59 -34.22 -3.43 19.45
CA PRO A 59 -32.94 -2.78 19.65
C PRO A 59 -33.07 -1.38 20.27
N THR A 60 -32.23 -1.09 21.25
CA THR A 60 -32.10 0.24 21.89
C THR A 60 -30.63 0.61 22.02
N PHE A 61 -29.84 0.50 20.95
CA PHE A 61 -28.38 0.65 21.05
C PHE A 61 -27.93 2.08 21.40
N THR A 62 -26.81 2.19 22.11
CA THR A 62 -26.25 3.46 22.62
C THR A 62 -24.75 3.54 22.31
N PHE A 63 -24.41 3.77 21.03
CA PHE A 63 -23.01 3.88 20.57
C PHE A 63 -22.27 5.08 21.19
N SER A 64 -22.99 6.04 21.76
CA SER A 64 -22.40 7.16 22.49
C SER A 64 -21.60 6.75 23.74
N PHE A 65 -21.86 5.56 24.28
CA PHE A 65 -21.01 4.96 25.33
C PHE A 65 -19.57 4.77 24.84
N CYS A 66 -19.38 4.31 23.60
CA CYS A 66 -18.07 4.15 22.97
C CYS A 66 -17.33 5.49 22.76
N ARG A 67 -18.02 6.63 22.95
CA ARG A 67 -17.50 8.00 22.86
C ARG A 67 -17.41 8.68 24.22
N GLY A 68 -17.45 7.90 25.31
CA GLY A 68 -17.27 8.38 26.68
C GLY A 68 -18.52 8.96 27.34
N LYS A 69 -19.73 8.80 26.77
CA LYS A 69 -20.97 9.21 27.45
C LYS A 69 -21.46 8.12 28.41
N SER A 70 -22.02 8.52 29.55
CA SER A 70 -22.63 7.58 30.50
C SER A 70 -23.88 6.90 29.90
N PHE A 71 -24.07 5.62 30.24
CA PHE A 71 -25.27 4.86 29.92
C PHE A 71 -26.26 4.86 31.09
N HIS A 72 -27.56 4.92 30.81
CA HIS A 72 -28.61 4.73 31.81
C HIS A 72 -29.71 3.85 31.23
N TYR A 73 -30.06 2.79 31.95
CA TYR A 73 -31.00 1.76 31.51
C TYR A 73 -32.41 2.26 31.11
N ARG A 74 -32.83 3.45 31.58
CA ARG A 74 -34.09 4.10 31.19
C ARG A 74 -33.90 5.37 30.38
N ASN A 75 -32.92 6.19 30.74
CA ASN A 75 -32.82 7.56 30.21
C ASN A 75 -31.95 7.68 28.95
N SER A 76 -31.08 6.71 28.66
CA SER A 76 -30.28 6.74 27.43
C SER A 76 -31.16 6.56 26.20
N ILE A 77 -31.11 7.52 25.28
CA ILE A 77 -31.87 7.52 24.03
C ILE A 77 -31.27 6.47 23.08
N SER A 78 -32.13 5.74 22.36
CA SER A 78 -31.67 4.80 21.33
C SER A 78 -31.11 5.52 20.09
N GLU A 79 -30.00 5.02 19.57
CA GLU A 79 -29.35 5.49 18.34
C GLU A 79 -29.71 4.65 17.09
N VAL A 80 -30.62 3.68 17.18
CA VAL A 80 -30.98 2.75 16.07
C VAL A 80 -32.47 2.68 15.74
N GLY A 81 -33.26 3.65 16.21
CA GLY A 81 -34.68 3.81 15.85
C GLY A 81 -35.57 4.26 17.02
N LEU A 82 -36.69 4.90 16.71
CA LEU A 82 -37.61 5.44 17.72
C LEU A 82 -38.48 4.38 18.41
N LEU A 83 -38.77 3.27 17.74
CA LEU A 83 -39.70 2.26 18.25
C LEU A 83 -39.23 1.63 19.56
N GLY A 84 -37.92 1.38 19.72
CA GLY A 84 -37.37 0.84 20.96
C GLY A 84 -37.55 1.79 22.14
N SER A 85 -37.32 3.09 21.93
CA SER A 85 -37.57 4.13 22.95
C SER A 85 -39.05 4.26 23.29
N TRP A 86 -39.95 4.18 22.30
CA TRP A 86 -41.39 4.17 22.56
C TRP A 86 -41.85 2.92 23.29
N PHE A 87 -41.23 1.77 23.00
CA PHE A 87 -41.58 0.51 23.64
C PHE A 87 -41.23 0.53 25.13
N LEU A 88 -40.13 1.18 25.52
CA LEU A 88 -39.75 1.39 26.93
C LEU A 88 -40.74 2.24 27.73
N GLU A 89 -41.63 3.00 27.07
CA GLU A 89 -42.68 3.77 27.75
C GLU A 89 -43.83 2.88 28.24
N LEU A 90 -43.91 1.62 27.79
CA LEU A 90 -44.95 0.70 28.22
C LEU A 90 -44.62 0.05 29.57
N ASP A 91 -45.62 -0.01 30.44
CA ASP A 91 -45.52 -0.75 31.70
C ASP A 91 -45.15 -2.22 31.46
N GLY A 92 -44.17 -2.71 32.23
CA GLY A 92 -43.66 -4.07 32.15
C GLY A 92 -42.53 -4.28 31.14
N VAL A 93 -42.19 -3.27 30.32
CA VAL A 93 -41.01 -3.35 29.42
C VAL A 93 -39.74 -3.01 30.18
N GLN A 94 -38.72 -3.84 30.00
CA GLN A 94 -37.40 -3.68 30.61
C GLN A 94 -36.32 -3.50 29.54
N ARG A 95 -35.20 -2.89 29.91
CA ARG A 95 -34.03 -2.78 29.03
C ARG A 95 -32.93 -3.73 29.50
N THR A 96 -32.26 -4.40 28.58
CA THR A 96 -31.13 -5.28 28.92
C THR A 96 -29.89 -4.50 29.36
N ASN A 97 -29.04 -5.16 30.15
CA ASN A 97 -27.91 -4.54 30.84
C ASN A 97 -26.64 -4.35 29.97
N HIS A 98 -26.75 -4.42 28.63
CA HIS A 98 -25.62 -4.16 27.75
C HIS A 98 -25.56 -2.67 27.40
N PRO A 99 -24.51 -1.90 27.79
CA PRO A 99 -24.49 -0.44 27.61
C PRO A 99 -24.49 0.01 26.14
N ILE A 100 -23.90 -0.80 25.25
CA ILE A 100 -23.81 -0.52 23.81
C ILE A 100 -24.99 -1.17 23.04
N TYR A 101 -25.20 -2.48 23.18
CA TYR A 101 -26.16 -3.28 22.38
C TYR A 101 -27.41 -3.70 23.17
N SER A 102 -27.99 -2.79 23.97
CA SER A 102 -29.19 -3.09 24.76
C SER A 102 -30.45 -3.31 23.91
N TYR A 103 -31.39 -4.11 24.43
CA TYR A 103 -32.73 -4.33 23.88
C TYR A 103 -33.80 -3.89 24.89
N ALA A 104 -34.89 -3.31 24.40
CA ALA A 104 -36.14 -3.19 25.14
C ALA A 104 -36.94 -4.48 24.96
N VAL A 105 -37.33 -5.14 26.06
CA VAL A 105 -37.92 -6.48 26.03
C VAL A 105 -39.10 -6.61 26.99
N SER A 106 -40.12 -7.37 26.59
CA SER A 106 -41.25 -7.80 27.44
C SER A 106 -41.85 -9.10 26.95
N GLY A 107 -42.39 -9.90 27.88
CA GLY A 107 -43.04 -11.19 27.63
C GLY A 107 -42.43 -12.34 28.44
N PRO A 108 -42.93 -13.57 28.28
CA PRO A 108 -42.58 -14.72 29.14
C PRO A 108 -41.08 -15.05 29.19
N LEU A 109 -40.33 -14.83 28.10
CA LEU A 109 -38.90 -15.16 27.98
C LEU A 109 -37.98 -13.94 28.24
N SER A 110 -38.53 -12.79 28.65
CA SER A 110 -37.76 -11.57 28.88
C SER A 110 -36.65 -11.72 29.92
N LEU A 111 -36.91 -12.50 30.98
CA LEU A 111 -35.93 -12.77 32.05
C LEU A 111 -34.71 -13.56 31.57
N GLU A 112 -34.84 -14.38 30.52
CA GLU A 112 -33.70 -15.10 29.94
C GLU A 112 -32.75 -14.12 29.26
N LEU A 113 -33.31 -13.18 28.49
CA LEU A 113 -32.53 -12.15 27.81
C LEU A 113 -31.86 -11.18 28.79
N LEU A 114 -32.54 -10.83 29.89
CA LEU A 114 -32.00 -9.94 30.93
C LEU A 114 -30.83 -10.56 31.70
N LYS A 115 -30.71 -11.90 31.71
CA LYS A 115 -29.64 -12.64 32.40
C LYS A 115 -28.38 -12.87 31.54
N CYS A 116 -28.41 -12.52 30.25
CA CYS A 116 -27.24 -12.63 29.38
C CYS A 116 -26.06 -11.83 29.98
N LYS A 117 -24.91 -12.48 30.11
CA LYS A 117 -23.70 -11.87 30.67
C LYS A 117 -23.04 -10.92 29.68
N ASN A 118 -23.06 -11.27 28.39
CA ASN A 118 -22.43 -10.51 27.31
C ASN A 118 -20.94 -10.23 27.60
N SER A 119 -20.16 -11.28 27.90
CA SER A 119 -18.71 -11.15 28.15
C SER A 119 -18.02 -10.48 26.96
N THR A 120 -18.45 -10.85 25.75
CA THR A 120 -18.28 -10.08 24.53
C THR A 120 -19.65 -9.76 23.95
N THR A 121 -19.72 -8.75 23.08
CA THR A 121 -20.99 -8.33 22.47
C THR A 121 -21.72 -9.48 21.77
N PHE A 122 -21.02 -10.34 21.03
CA PHE A 122 -21.68 -11.39 20.23
C PHE A 122 -21.30 -12.83 20.59
N GLY A 123 -20.55 -13.04 21.69
CA GLY A 123 -20.07 -14.35 22.12
C GLY A 123 -21.15 -15.30 22.63
N GLU A 124 -20.76 -16.47 23.13
CA GLU A 124 -21.68 -17.56 23.50
C GLU A 124 -22.60 -17.25 24.69
N ASP A 125 -22.26 -16.27 25.53
CA ASP A 125 -23.09 -15.83 26.66
C ASP A 125 -23.84 -14.52 26.38
N SER A 126 -23.93 -14.12 25.10
CA SER A 126 -24.57 -12.89 24.64
C SER A 126 -26.06 -13.05 24.37
N SER A 127 -26.76 -11.93 24.27
CA SER A 127 -28.14 -11.87 23.76
C SER A 127 -28.29 -12.51 22.37
N PHE A 128 -27.28 -12.34 21.50
CA PHE A 128 -27.32 -12.88 20.13
C PHE A 128 -27.18 -14.40 20.09
N ALA A 129 -26.46 -15.01 21.05
CA ALA A 129 -26.40 -16.46 21.24
C ALA A 129 -27.75 -17.03 21.68
N LEU A 130 -28.36 -16.35 22.65
CA LEU A 130 -29.66 -16.74 23.17
C LEU A 130 -30.73 -16.67 22.08
N PHE A 131 -30.71 -15.66 21.21
CA PHE A 131 -31.64 -15.55 20.10
C PHE A 131 -31.57 -16.73 19.14
N GLU A 132 -30.38 -17.28 18.91
CA GLU A 132 -30.22 -18.48 18.10
C GLU A 132 -30.73 -19.73 18.84
N THR A 133 -30.38 -19.89 20.11
CA THR A 133 -30.80 -21.04 20.93
C THR A 133 -32.32 -21.11 21.07
N LEU A 134 -32.99 -19.97 21.18
CA LEU A 134 -34.45 -19.86 21.28
C LEU A 134 -35.15 -19.82 19.91
N GLU A 135 -34.41 -19.99 18.81
CA GLU A 135 -34.92 -19.93 17.44
C GLU A 135 -35.80 -18.69 17.16
N VAL A 136 -35.33 -17.52 17.61
CA VAL A 136 -36.06 -16.25 17.51
C VAL A 136 -36.48 -15.94 16.07
N ARG A 137 -37.69 -15.40 15.91
CA ARG A 137 -38.16 -14.83 14.65
C ARG A 137 -37.70 -13.38 14.54
N TYR A 138 -36.90 -13.08 13.53
CA TYR A 138 -36.58 -11.70 13.16
C TYR A 138 -37.67 -11.11 12.27
N VAL A 139 -38.13 -9.91 12.58
CA VAL A 139 -39.08 -9.13 11.77
C VAL A 139 -38.42 -7.80 11.40
N MET A 140 -38.26 -7.58 10.10
CA MET A 140 -37.71 -6.36 9.50
C MET A 140 -38.86 -5.44 9.11
N LEU A 141 -39.25 -4.58 10.04
CA LEU A 141 -40.39 -3.68 9.93
C LEU A 141 -40.00 -2.38 9.19
N GLY A 142 -40.00 -2.44 7.86
CA GLY A 142 -39.61 -1.32 7.00
C GLY A 142 -38.12 -0.98 7.13
N CYS A 143 -37.30 -2.00 7.34
CA CYS A 143 -35.87 -1.88 7.52
C CYS A 143 -35.18 -2.92 6.63
N ASP A 144 -34.06 -2.57 6.03
CA ASP A 144 -33.28 -3.48 5.19
C ASP A 144 -32.50 -4.49 6.05
N TRP A 145 -32.28 -5.70 5.55
CA TRP A 145 -31.50 -6.73 6.25
C TRP A 145 -30.09 -6.30 6.61
N LYS A 146 -29.47 -5.35 5.90
CA LYS A 146 -28.16 -4.80 6.28
C LYS A 146 -28.09 -4.19 7.68
N PHE A 147 -29.24 -3.91 8.29
CA PHE A 147 -29.34 -3.44 9.68
C PHE A 147 -29.61 -4.55 10.70
N CYS A 148 -29.74 -5.81 10.26
CA CYS A 148 -29.88 -6.97 11.13
C CYS A 148 -28.55 -7.24 11.82
N THR A 149 -28.49 -6.93 13.12
CA THR A 149 -27.26 -7.01 13.91
C THR A 149 -26.84 -8.46 14.18
N GLN A 150 -27.75 -9.43 14.01
CA GLN A 150 -27.48 -10.85 14.22
C GLN A 150 -26.34 -11.38 13.33
N PHE A 151 -26.14 -10.83 12.13
CA PHE A 151 -25.05 -11.27 11.23
C PHE A 151 -23.67 -11.14 11.89
N HIS A 152 -23.49 -10.14 12.76
CA HIS A 152 -22.21 -9.88 13.43
C HIS A 152 -21.83 -10.92 14.48
N ARG A 153 -22.79 -11.72 14.96
CA ARG A 153 -22.47 -12.90 15.78
C ARG A 153 -21.64 -13.90 15.01
N TYR A 154 -22.01 -14.17 13.77
CA TYR A 154 -21.32 -15.17 12.97
C TYR A 154 -19.94 -14.68 12.54
N GLU A 155 -19.73 -13.36 12.42
CA GLU A 155 -18.39 -12.79 12.26
C GLU A 155 -17.49 -13.03 13.49
N GLU A 156 -18.02 -12.83 14.71
CA GLU A 156 -17.28 -13.11 15.96
C GLU A 156 -17.02 -14.61 16.13
N GLU A 157 -18.03 -15.45 15.87
CA GLU A 157 -17.93 -16.91 15.93
C GLU A 157 -16.84 -17.44 14.97
N ALA A 158 -16.82 -16.93 13.74
CA ALA A 158 -15.81 -17.29 12.74
C ALA A 158 -14.45 -16.59 12.97
N ASN A 159 -14.36 -15.67 13.95
CA ASN A 159 -13.19 -14.83 14.23
C ASN A 159 -12.61 -14.20 12.95
N VAL A 160 -13.47 -13.48 12.20
CA VAL A 160 -13.09 -12.93 10.90
C VAL A 160 -11.90 -11.96 11.00
N PRO A 161 -10.98 -11.96 10.02
CA PRO A 161 -9.70 -11.26 10.14
C PRO A 161 -9.78 -9.73 10.08
N TYR A 162 -10.90 -9.17 9.61
CA TYR A 162 -11.13 -7.72 9.47
C TYR A 162 -11.83 -7.08 10.68
N ARG A 163 -11.95 -7.82 11.79
CA ARG A 163 -12.46 -7.33 13.07
C ARG A 163 -11.50 -7.66 14.21
N PHE A 164 -11.64 -6.95 15.32
CA PHE A 164 -10.87 -7.20 16.53
C PHE A 164 -11.64 -6.85 17.80
N PHE A 165 -11.26 -7.44 18.92
CA PHE A 165 -11.84 -7.13 20.22
C PHE A 165 -11.31 -5.80 20.74
N LYS A 166 -12.22 -4.88 21.05
CA LYS A 166 -11.93 -3.60 21.70
C LYS A 166 -12.74 -3.47 22.98
N THR A 167 -12.04 -3.15 24.06
CA THR A 167 -12.66 -2.86 25.36
C THR A 167 -13.02 -1.38 25.44
N PHE A 168 -14.29 -1.10 25.71
CA PHE A 168 -14.78 0.24 26.01
C PHE A 168 -15.07 0.33 27.50
N VAL A 169 -14.51 1.35 28.15
CA VAL A 169 -14.69 1.63 29.58
C VAL A 169 -15.48 2.92 29.71
N GLY A 170 -16.45 2.94 30.63
CA GLY A 170 -17.29 4.10 30.87
C GLY A 170 -18.24 3.85 32.03
N LYS A 171 -19.11 4.82 32.28
CA LYS A 171 -20.03 4.77 33.40
C LYS A 171 -21.43 4.33 32.99
N ALA A 172 -22.09 3.54 33.83
CA ALA A 172 -23.45 3.09 33.59
C ALA A 172 -24.31 3.10 34.86
N ASP A 173 -25.60 3.35 34.72
CA ASP A 173 -26.61 3.21 35.78
C ASP A 173 -27.68 2.20 35.36
N PHE A 174 -27.85 1.15 36.16
CA PHE A 174 -28.84 0.09 35.98
C PHE A 174 -29.97 0.12 37.04
N GLY A 175 -30.07 1.20 37.81
CA GLY A 175 -31.08 1.44 38.86
C GLY A 175 -30.53 1.40 40.28
N SER A 176 -29.25 1.07 40.47
CA SER A 176 -28.53 1.08 41.76
C SER A 176 -27.58 2.27 41.92
N GLY A 177 -27.56 3.20 40.97
CA GLY A 177 -26.60 4.28 40.87
C GLY A 177 -25.54 4.03 39.81
N GLU A 178 -24.70 5.04 39.58
CA GLU A 178 -23.67 5.04 38.55
C GLU A 178 -22.45 4.19 38.98
N GLU A 179 -22.04 3.25 38.13
CA GLU A 179 -20.88 2.38 38.32
C GLU A 179 -19.95 2.38 37.10
N ASP A 180 -18.67 2.12 37.33
CA ASP A 180 -17.67 1.94 36.26
C ASP A 180 -17.82 0.55 35.65
N ILE A 181 -18.01 0.49 34.34
CA ILE A 181 -18.17 -0.76 33.61
C ILE A 181 -17.25 -0.82 32.41
N SER A 182 -16.95 -2.05 31.97
CA SER A 182 -16.26 -2.32 30.72
C SER A 182 -17.11 -3.22 29.85
N SER A 183 -17.16 -2.94 28.54
CA SER A 183 -17.82 -3.78 27.55
C SER A 183 -16.85 -4.09 26.41
N VAL A 184 -16.71 -5.37 26.08
CA VAL A 184 -15.84 -5.84 24.99
C VAL A 184 -16.67 -6.03 23.74
N MET A 185 -16.26 -5.39 22.65
CA MET A 185 -16.95 -5.43 21.37
C MET A 185 -16.03 -5.92 20.25
N PHE A 186 -16.54 -6.76 19.37
CA PHE A 186 -15.86 -7.19 18.15
C PHE A 186 -16.05 -6.14 17.05
N VAL A 187 -15.18 -5.13 17.07
CA VAL A 187 -15.27 -3.92 16.24
C VAL A 187 -14.57 -4.11 14.89
N ARG A 188 -14.98 -3.29 13.92
CA ARG A 188 -14.24 -3.08 12.67
C ARG A 188 -13.09 -2.09 12.91
N GLU A 189 -12.02 -2.23 12.13
CA GLU A 189 -10.93 -1.26 12.10
C GLU A 189 -11.32 -0.08 11.21
N SER A 190 -11.54 1.09 11.82
CA SER A 190 -11.96 2.32 11.13
C SER A 190 -10.90 2.88 10.19
N ASP A 191 -9.65 2.49 10.38
CA ASP A 191 -8.49 3.03 9.66
C ASP A 191 -8.18 2.23 8.38
N LEU A 192 -8.95 1.17 8.10
CA LEU A 192 -8.90 0.46 6.82
C LEU A 192 -9.52 1.33 5.71
N ILE A 193 -8.88 1.38 4.55
CA ILE A 193 -9.25 2.16 3.35
C ILE A 193 -9.31 1.24 2.11
N PRO A 194 -10.46 1.00 1.47
CA PRO A 194 -11.75 1.59 1.77
C PRO A 194 -12.27 1.11 3.13
N ALA A 195 -13.10 1.93 3.77
CA ALA A 195 -13.76 1.54 4.99
C ALA A 195 -14.49 0.21 4.77
N VAL A 196 -14.43 -0.70 5.76
CA VAL A 196 -15.06 -2.02 5.67
C VAL A 196 -16.57 -1.86 5.47
N GLU A 197 -16.99 -2.02 4.22
CA GLU A 197 -18.39 -1.99 3.81
C GLU A 197 -18.96 -3.40 3.91
N MET A 198 -20.05 -3.54 4.67
CA MET A 198 -20.70 -4.82 4.89
C MET A 198 -21.52 -5.24 3.68
N ASN A 199 -21.44 -6.51 3.32
CA ASN A 199 -22.25 -7.09 2.27
C ASN A 199 -22.87 -8.40 2.76
N PHE A 200 -24.20 -8.46 2.79
CA PHE A 200 -24.94 -9.66 3.20
C PHE A 200 -25.72 -10.30 2.04
N SER A 201 -25.48 -9.89 0.79
CA SER A 201 -26.24 -10.35 -0.37
C SER A 201 -26.21 -11.87 -0.52
N GLU A 202 -25.04 -12.48 -0.36
CA GLU A 202 -24.89 -13.94 -0.50
C GLU A 202 -25.72 -14.72 0.54
N ILE A 203 -25.79 -14.22 1.78
CA ILE A 203 -26.67 -14.78 2.80
C ILE A 203 -28.14 -14.66 2.35
N LEU A 204 -28.54 -13.47 1.90
CA LEU A 204 -29.91 -13.21 1.46
C LEU A 204 -30.28 -14.06 0.24
N ASP A 205 -29.36 -14.29 -0.68
CA ASP A 205 -29.56 -15.15 -1.86
C ASP A 205 -29.79 -16.61 -1.42
N ILE A 206 -29.01 -17.12 -0.46
CA ILE A 206 -29.22 -18.46 0.11
C ILE A 206 -30.59 -18.57 0.76
N LEU A 207 -30.99 -17.56 1.54
CA LEU A 207 -32.28 -17.54 2.23
C LEU A 207 -33.45 -17.46 1.23
N ASN A 208 -33.36 -16.61 0.22
CA ASN A 208 -34.38 -16.44 -0.81
C ASN A 208 -34.51 -17.69 -1.70
N ALA A 209 -33.39 -18.28 -2.12
CA ALA A 209 -33.38 -19.50 -2.94
C ALA A 209 -34.07 -20.69 -2.23
N LYS A 210 -34.05 -20.70 -0.89
CA LYS A 210 -34.74 -21.69 -0.05
C LYS A 210 -36.13 -21.25 0.42
N ASN A 211 -36.62 -20.08 0.00
CA ASN A 211 -37.88 -19.48 0.44
C ASN A 211 -37.99 -19.33 1.97
N LEU A 212 -36.87 -19.01 2.64
CA LEU A 212 -36.80 -18.87 4.10
C LEU A 212 -37.17 -17.45 4.57
N ILE A 213 -37.10 -16.45 3.68
CA ILE A 213 -37.60 -15.10 3.96
C ILE A 213 -39.07 -15.03 3.57
N LYS A 214 -39.92 -14.78 4.55
CA LYS A 214 -41.34 -14.43 4.32
C LYS A 214 -41.48 -12.94 4.10
N LYS A 215 -42.35 -12.56 3.16
CA LYS A 215 -42.59 -11.17 2.78
C LYS A 215 -44.08 -10.85 2.79
N VAL A 216 -44.45 -9.71 3.34
CA VAL A 216 -45.84 -9.22 3.39
C VAL A 216 -45.86 -7.71 3.12
N ASN A 217 -46.83 -7.26 2.33
CA ASN A 217 -47.05 -5.84 2.09
C ASN A 217 -47.81 -5.20 3.26
N MET A 218 -47.29 -4.07 3.76
CA MET A 218 -47.93 -3.24 4.77
C MET A 218 -47.97 -1.79 4.31
N GLY A 219 -49.10 -1.39 3.72
CA GLY A 219 -49.22 -0.06 3.09
C GLY A 219 -48.46 -0.04 1.75
N GLU A 220 -47.54 0.91 1.61
CA GLU A 220 -46.67 1.04 0.42
C GLU A 220 -45.29 0.38 0.60
N SER A 221 -45.08 -0.30 1.74
CA SER A 221 -43.79 -0.89 2.10
C SER A 221 -43.91 -2.40 2.25
N GLU A 222 -42.87 -3.12 1.88
CA GLU A 222 -42.72 -4.55 2.15
C GLU A 222 -42.06 -4.73 3.53
N ILE A 223 -42.57 -5.70 4.30
CA ILE A 223 -41.97 -6.13 5.57
C ILE A 223 -41.61 -7.59 5.48
N GLU A 224 -40.51 -7.97 6.13
CA GLU A 224 -39.92 -9.29 5.96
C GLU A 224 -39.66 -9.99 7.29
N SER A 225 -39.56 -11.32 7.27
CA SER A 225 -39.17 -12.09 8.44
C SER A 225 -38.44 -13.39 8.08
N THR A 226 -37.58 -13.85 8.99
CA THR A 226 -36.89 -15.15 8.90
C THR A 226 -36.54 -15.66 10.29
N LYS A 227 -36.23 -16.96 10.45
CA LYS A 227 -35.75 -17.49 11.73
C LYS A 227 -34.27 -17.16 11.94
N CYS A 228 -33.87 -16.98 13.19
CA CYS A 228 -32.47 -16.83 13.55
C CYS A 228 -31.63 -18.06 13.17
N SER A 229 -32.20 -19.27 13.26
CA SER A 229 -31.51 -20.51 12.85
C SER A 229 -31.21 -20.54 11.33
N ASP A 230 -32.10 -20.00 10.50
CA ASP A 230 -31.87 -19.88 9.05
C ASP A 230 -30.73 -18.89 8.75
N ILE A 231 -30.73 -17.73 9.44
CA ILE A 231 -29.63 -16.75 9.38
C ILE A 231 -28.32 -17.41 9.77
N ALA A 232 -28.30 -18.18 10.86
CA ALA A 232 -27.10 -18.84 11.37
C ALA A 232 -26.52 -19.81 10.35
N ILE A 233 -27.34 -20.69 9.79
CA ILE A 233 -26.93 -21.70 8.80
C ILE A 233 -26.35 -21.01 7.56
N ALA A 234 -27.04 -19.99 7.04
CA ALA A 234 -26.58 -19.28 5.85
C ALA A 234 -25.29 -18.48 6.11
N SER A 235 -25.20 -17.78 7.25
CA SER A 235 -24.00 -17.00 7.62
C SER A 235 -22.78 -17.90 7.84
N ARG A 236 -22.94 -19.01 8.58
CA ARG A 236 -21.86 -19.99 8.78
C ARG A 236 -21.41 -20.62 7.48
N LYS A 237 -22.34 -20.92 6.55
CA LYS A 237 -22.00 -21.43 5.23
C LYS A 237 -21.09 -20.44 4.48
N VAL A 238 -21.51 -19.18 4.37
CA VAL A 238 -20.75 -18.13 3.67
C VAL A 238 -19.36 -17.95 4.31
N LEU A 239 -19.29 -17.87 5.64
CA LEU A 239 -18.03 -17.64 6.36
C LEU A 239 -17.09 -18.85 6.38
N THR A 240 -17.63 -20.07 6.32
CA THR A 240 -16.84 -21.30 6.15
C THR A 240 -16.21 -21.35 4.76
N ASP A 241 -16.97 -20.96 3.74
CA ASP A 241 -16.50 -20.95 2.35
C ASP A 241 -15.51 -19.78 2.11
N ASN A 242 -15.74 -18.62 2.74
CA ASN A 242 -14.88 -17.43 2.65
C ASN A 242 -15.04 -16.53 3.88
N LEU A 243 -13.99 -16.40 4.71
CA LEU A 243 -14.01 -15.54 5.90
C LEU A 243 -14.33 -14.06 5.59
N PHE A 244 -14.08 -13.60 4.36
CA PHE A 244 -14.41 -12.25 3.86
C PHE A 244 -15.76 -12.17 3.14
N GLY A 245 -16.59 -13.21 3.19
CA GLY A 245 -17.85 -13.26 2.45
C GLY A 245 -18.89 -12.22 2.88
N LEU A 246 -18.68 -11.56 4.02
CA LEU A 246 -19.60 -10.54 4.55
C LEU A 246 -19.14 -9.09 4.33
N VAL A 247 -18.09 -8.88 3.54
CA VAL A 247 -17.53 -7.56 3.25
C VAL A 247 -17.28 -7.37 1.77
N ASN A 248 -17.42 -6.14 1.29
CA ASN A 248 -16.96 -5.75 -0.03
C ASN A 248 -15.43 -5.63 -0.06
N TYR A 249 -14.87 -5.66 -1.27
CA TYR A 249 -13.46 -5.32 -1.52
C TYR A 249 -12.45 -6.18 -0.74
N LYS A 250 -12.72 -7.49 -0.64
CA LYS A 250 -11.84 -8.49 0.00
C LYS A 250 -10.35 -8.24 -0.28
N GLU A 251 -9.99 -8.07 -1.55
CA GLU A 251 -8.60 -7.94 -1.98
C GLU A 251 -7.92 -6.70 -1.35
N SER A 252 -8.67 -5.59 -1.24
CA SER A 252 -8.20 -4.36 -0.56
C SER A 252 -8.03 -4.54 0.94
N ILE A 253 -9.00 -5.19 1.60
CA ILE A 253 -8.94 -5.45 3.04
C ILE A 253 -7.77 -6.39 3.36
N GLU A 254 -7.62 -7.48 2.61
CA GLU A 254 -6.49 -8.41 2.75
C GLU A 254 -5.15 -7.72 2.57
N TYR A 255 -5.03 -6.86 1.55
CA TYR A 255 -3.80 -6.10 1.31
C TYR A 255 -3.43 -5.21 2.50
N GLN A 256 -4.41 -4.57 3.14
CA GLN A 256 -4.14 -3.70 4.28
C GLN A 256 -3.83 -4.45 5.56
N LEU A 257 -4.50 -5.58 5.80
CA LEU A 257 -4.23 -6.41 6.96
C LEU A 257 -2.78 -6.93 6.99
N LYS A 258 -2.14 -7.11 5.81
CA LYS A 258 -0.69 -7.42 5.72
C LYS A 258 0.20 -6.36 6.36
N PHE A 259 -0.29 -5.13 6.48
CA PHE A 259 0.42 -4.00 7.05
C PHE A 259 -0.18 -3.55 8.38
N ARG A 260 -0.82 -4.44 9.15
CA ARG A 260 -1.35 -4.09 10.47
C ARG A 260 -0.24 -3.70 11.46
N ASN A 261 0.92 -4.35 11.35
CA ASN A 261 2.11 -4.08 12.17
C ASN A 261 3.21 -3.39 11.34
N LYS A 262 2.91 -2.20 10.81
CA LYS A 262 3.87 -1.46 9.97
C LYS A 262 5.13 -1.13 10.75
N LYS A 263 6.29 -1.28 10.11
CA LYS A 263 7.52 -0.65 10.61
C LYS A 263 7.39 0.86 10.47
N SER A 264 7.86 1.58 11.49
CA SER A 264 8.00 3.03 11.45
C SER A 264 9.14 3.40 10.50
N LEU A 265 8.88 4.32 9.58
CA LEU A 265 9.89 5.02 8.80
C LEU A 265 10.29 6.27 9.58
N LYS A 266 11.52 6.30 10.07
CA LYS A 266 12.02 7.40 10.90
C LYS A 266 12.65 8.50 10.06
N ILE A 267 12.05 9.68 10.08
CA ILE A 267 12.49 10.82 9.29
C ILE A 267 12.80 12.01 10.21
N ALA A 268 13.97 12.61 10.07
CA ALA A 268 14.27 13.90 10.69
C ALA A 268 14.07 15.02 9.66
N VAL A 269 13.32 16.06 10.01
CA VAL A 269 13.16 17.28 9.22
C VAL A 269 13.89 18.41 9.97
N LEU A 270 14.92 18.94 9.35
CA LEU A 270 15.92 19.81 9.93
C LEU A 270 15.85 21.19 9.24
N GLY A 271 15.91 22.23 10.07
CA GLY A 271 16.03 23.61 9.60
C GLY A 271 16.02 24.58 10.77
N ASN A 272 16.43 25.81 10.52
CA ASN A 272 16.41 26.87 11.54
C ASN A 272 15.03 27.52 11.67
N ALA A 273 14.19 27.44 10.64
CA ALA A 273 12.81 27.93 10.68
C ALA A 273 11.82 26.91 11.29
N ASN A 274 10.57 27.33 11.50
CA ASN A 274 9.53 26.45 12.05
C ASN A 274 8.96 25.53 10.96
N LEU A 275 9.13 24.21 11.14
CA LEU A 275 8.76 23.18 10.16
C LEU A 275 7.60 22.27 10.63
N GLU A 276 6.86 22.64 11.67
CA GLU A 276 5.78 21.80 12.20
C GLU A 276 4.66 21.52 11.18
N PHE A 277 4.30 22.49 10.33
CA PHE A 277 3.31 22.24 9.25
C PHE A 277 3.83 21.21 8.24
N LEU A 278 5.11 21.32 7.86
CA LEU A 278 5.73 20.35 6.95
C LEU A 278 5.78 18.96 7.58
N ARG A 279 6.06 18.87 8.89
CA ARG A 279 6.01 17.61 9.64
C ARG A 279 4.62 16.97 9.56
N SER A 280 3.57 17.72 9.88
CA SER A 280 2.19 17.20 9.85
C SER A 280 1.79 16.74 8.45
N ASP A 281 2.05 17.55 7.43
CA ASP A 281 1.71 17.18 6.05
C ASP A 281 2.55 16.02 5.56
N LEU A 282 3.84 15.96 5.88
CA LEU A 282 4.71 14.83 5.49
C LEU A 282 4.21 13.51 6.08
N ILE A 283 3.78 13.50 7.35
CA ILE A 283 3.13 12.32 7.97
C ILE A 283 1.89 11.90 7.18
N ASN A 284 1.02 12.85 6.85
CA ASN A 284 -0.22 12.58 6.11
C ASN A 284 0.07 12.02 4.70
N GLN A 285 1.03 12.61 3.99
CA GLN A 285 1.43 12.19 2.65
C GLN A 285 2.09 10.80 2.66
N ILE A 286 2.95 10.50 3.65
CA ILE A 286 3.55 9.17 3.80
C ILE A 286 2.47 8.13 4.07
N ASN A 287 1.53 8.39 4.98
CA ASN A 287 0.41 7.47 5.25
C ASN A 287 -0.50 7.28 4.03
N THR A 288 -0.57 8.29 3.16
CA THR A 288 -1.32 8.23 1.90
C THR A 288 -0.61 7.36 0.86
N TYR A 289 0.68 7.57 0.63
CA TYR A 289 1.40 6.98 -0.51
C TYR A 289 2.25 5.74 -0.17
N ILE A 290 2.67 5.56 1.08
CA ILE A 290 3.55 4.48 1.54
C ILE A 290 2.79 3.59 2.53
N LYS A 291 1.89 2.75 1.99
CA LYS A 291 0.92 1.99 2.80
C LYS A 291 1.52 0.94 3.73
N ASP A 292 2.76 0.51 3.51
CA ASP A 292 3.45 -0.54 4.27
C ASP A 292 4.39 -0.01 5.38
N ARG A 293 4.36 1.30 5.63
CA ARG A 293 5.10 1.97 6.72
C ARG A 293 4.17 2.91 7.48
N THR A 294 4.48 3.16 8.75
CA THR A 294 4.01 4.35 9.46
C THR A 294 5.07 5.44 9.36
N ALA A 295 4.69 6.70 9.48
CA ALA A 295 5.63 7.82 9.55
C ALA A 295 5.90 8.20 11.00
N GLU A 296 7.16 8.25 11.39
CA GLU A 296 7.60 8.92 12.61
C GLU A 296 8.54 10.03 12.17
N VAL A 297 8.11 11.27 12.38
CA VAL A 297 8.84 12.45 11.90
C VAL A 297 9.30 13.25 13.11
N PHE A 298 10.61 13.46 13.22
CA PHE A 298 11.24 14.34 14.18
C PHE A 298 11.51 15.70 13.56
N THR A 299 11.27 16.78 14.29
CA THR A 299 11.60 18.16 13.91
C THR A 299 12.49 18.78 14.97
N VAL A 300 13.47 19.56 14.56
CA VAL A 300 14.28 20.32 15.51
C VAL A 300 13.52 21.54 16.03
N PRO A 301 13.69 21.90 17.32
CA PRO A 301 13.19 23.16 17.83
C PRO A 301 13.78 24.34 17.05
N TYR A 302 12.96 25.39 16.88
CA TYR A 302 13.34 26.62 16.17
C TYR A 302 14.73 27.15 16.61
N GLY A 303 15.60 27.41 15.63
CA GLY A 303 16.95 27.93 15.85
C GLY A 303 17.95 26.98 16.54
N GLN A 304 17.60 25.71 16.79
CA GLN A 304 18.49 24.76 17.50
C GLN A 304 19.19 23.74 16.61
N MET A 305 19.06 23.83 15.29
CA MET A 305 19.60 22.84 14.36
C MET A 305 21.09 22.56 14.58
N ARG A 306 21.94 23.60 14.63
CA ARG A 306 23.39 23.43 14.85
C ARG A 306 23.71 22.73 16.16
N ARG A 307 23.01 23.09 17.24
CA ARG A 307 23.19 22.44 18.56
C ARG A 307 22.85 20.95 18.46
N MET A 308 21.72 20.61 17.83
CA MET A 308 21.29 19.22 17.67
C MET A 308 22.26 18.39 16.80
N ILE A 309 22.87 19.01 15.79
CA ILE A 309 23.89 18.38 14.94
C ILE A 309 25.20 18.11 15.69
N TYR A 310 25.70 19.05 16.49
CA TYR A 310 27.01 18.87 17.14
C TYR A 310 26.93 18.09 18.45
N ASP A 311 25.80 18.12 19.15
CA ASP A 311 25.57 17.35 20.37
C ASP A 311 25.10 15.93 20.03
N GLN A 312 26.02 14.95 20.11
CA GLN A 312 25.73 13.53 19.85
C GLN A 312 24.80 12.88 20.90
N SER A 313 24.55 13.54 22.03
CA SER A 313 23.57 13.10 23.02
C SER A 313 22.16 13.66 22.78
N SER A 314 21.99 14.45 21.72
CA SER A 314 20.73 15.10 21.40
C SER A 314 19.63 14.11 21.00
N GLU A 315 18.39 14.58 21.08
CA GLU A 315 17.19 13.84 20.67
C GLU A 315 17.27 13.41 19.20
N LEU A 316 17.97 14.16 18.33
CA LEU A 316 18.18 13.82 16.93
C LEU A 316 18.97 12.51 16.76
N TYR A 317 20.05 12.32 17.53
CA TYR A 317 20.86 11.10 17.46
C TYR A 317 20.20 9.93 18.18
N LEU A 318 19.47 10.19 19.27
CA LEU A 318 18.65 9.18 19.94
C LEU A 318 17.52 8.68 19.05
N PHE A 319 16.95 9.56 18.22
CA PHE A 319 15.90 9.24 17.28
C PHE A 319 16.36 8.24 16.22
N GLN A 320 17.63 8.32 15.79
CA GLN A 320 18.24 7.48 14.74
C GLN A 320 17.46 7.54 13.41
N PRO A 321 17.43 8.71 12.73
CA PRO A 321 16.69 8.85 11.49
C PRO A 321 17.27 7.97 10.38
N GLU A 322 16.39 7.29 9.64
CA GLU A 322 16.75 6.57 8.41
C GLU A 322 16.95 7.57 7.26
N ILE A 323 16.22 8.69 7.31
CA ILE A 323 16.26 9.77 6.34
C ILE A 323 16.26 11.10 7.08
N ALA A 324 17.19 11.99 6.75
CA ALA A 324 17.21 13.36 7.25
C ALA A 324 16.97 14.34 6.09
N ILE A 325 16.11 15.33 6.28
CA ILE A 325 15.70 16.30 5.26
C ILE A 325 16.03 17.71 5.77
N PHE A 326 16.94 18.40 5.10
CA PHE A 326 17.31 19.79 5.39
C PHE A 326 16.51 20.75 4.51
N MET A 327 15.76 21.66 5.13
CA MET A 327 14.82 22.56 4.46
C MET A 327 15.11 24.05 4.73
N ASP A 328 16.33 24.40 5.12
CA ASP A 328 16.75 25.79 5.32
C ASP A 328 16.68 26.59 4.01
N ARG A 329 16.21 27.83 4.13
CA ARG A 329 16.38 28.82 3.07
C ARG A 329 17.75 29.46 3.13
N LEU A 330 18.08 30.20 2.09
CA LEU A 330 19.31 30.97 2.07
C LEU A 330 19.30 32.04 3.18
N GLU A 331 18.17 32.69 3.43
CA GLU A 331 17.98 33.64 4.54
C GLU A 331 18.32 33.01 5.90
N ASP A 332 17.93 31.75 6.10
CA ASP A 332 18.18 31.01 7.34
C ASP A 332 19.66 30.64 7.50
N VAL A 333 20.34 30.32 6.40
CA VAL A 333 21.80 30.06 6.36
C VAL A 333 22.60 31.31 6.73
N TYR A 334 22.20 32.47 6.18
CA TYR A 334 22.85 33.76 6.44
C TYR A 334 22.34 34.47 7.70
N GLN A 335 21.32 33.93 8.37
CA GLN A 335 20.72 34.50 9.59
C GLN A 335 20.16 35.91 9.39
N VAL A 336 19.59 36.16 8.20
CA VAL A 336 18.96 37.43 7.83
C VAL A 336 17.44 37.24 7.66
N SER A 337 16.68 38.33 7.71
CA SER A 337 15.23 38.27 7.42
C SER A 337 14.93 38.40 5.93
N ASN A 338 15.80 39.10 5.19
CA ASN A 338 15.74 39.26 3.75
C ASN A 338 17.17 39.16 3.17
N LEU A 339 17.31 38.58 1.97
CA LEU A 339 18.61 38.47 1.30
C LEU A 339 19.19 39.84 0.88
N ASP A 340 18.36 40.88 0.78
CA ASP A 340 18.80 42.25 0.54
C ASP A 340 19.71 42.79 1.67
N ASP A 341 19.66 42.18 2.86
CA ASP A 341 20.47 42.57 4.03
C ASP A 341 21.87 41.89 4.06
N VAL A 342 22.18 41.01 3.10
CA VAL A 342 23.44 40.24 3.07
C VAL A 342 24.61 41.11 2.59
N VAL A 343 25.76 41.02 3.28
CA VAL A 343 26.99 41.74 2.91
C VAL A 343 27.94 40.84 2.10
N ASP A 344 28.48 41.36 0.99
CA ASP A 344 29.22 40.58 -0.03
C ASP A 344 30.38 39.71 0.50
N TRP A 345 31.14 40.18 1.50
CA TRP A 345 32.32 39.45 2.00
C TRP A 345 31.96 38.26 2.91
N GLU A 346 30.73 38.21 3.44
CA GLU A 346 30.25 37.14 4.32
C GLU A 346 29.65 35.96 3.53
N MET A 347 29.37 36.14 2.24
CA MET A 347 28.63 35.21 1.38
C MET A 347 29.18 33.78 1.46
N ASN A 348 30.45 33.56 1.13
CA ASN A 348 30.98 32.19 1.10
C ASN A 348 31.14 31.59 2.51
N HIS A 349 31.34 32.40 3.54
CA HIS A 349 31.65 31.90 4.88
C HIS A 349 30.45 31.19 5.52
N TYR A 350 29.26 31.79 5.47
CA TYR A 350 28.06 31.21 6.09
C TYR A 350 27.61 29.93 5.39
N LEU A 351 27.64 29.92 4.05
CA LEU A 351 27.26 28.76 3.26
C LEU A 351 28.22 27.58 3.51
N ILE A 352 29.53 27.82 3.50
CA ILE A 352 30.53 26.78 3.80
C ILE A 352 30.32 26.24 5.23
N ASN A 353 30.15 27.09 6.23
CA ASN A 353 29.90 26.66 7.60
C ASN A 353 28.61 25.82 7.74
N TYR A 354 27.57 26.15 6.96
CA TYR A 354 26.33 25.37 6.92
C TYR A 354 26.59 23.98 6.31
N LEU A 355 27.28 23.91 5.18
CA LEU A 355 27.64 22.65 4.53
C LEU A 355 28.57 21.80 5.42
N ASP A 356 29.52 22.41 6.13
CA ASP A 356 30.41 21.72 7.07
C ASP A 356 29.64 21.09 8.25
N ALA A 357 28.60 21.76 8.75
CA ALA A 357 27.72 21.18 9.77
C ALA A 357 26.99 19.94 9.23
N ILE A 358 26.53 19.98 7.99
CA ILE A 358 25.88 18.83 7.35
C ILE A 358 26.90 17.72 7.06
N SER A 359 28.10 18.04 6.61
CA SER A 359 29.21 17.10 6.45
C SER A 359 29.55 16.40 7.77
N PHE A 360 29.56 17.14 8.89
CA PHE A 360 29.73 16.56 10.22
C PHE A 360 28.59 15.60 10.53
N PHE A 361 27.35 15.99 10.31
CA PHE A 361 26.18 15.13 10.52
C PHE A 361 26.26 13.84 9.69
N VAL A 362 26.51 13.95 8.38
CA VAL A 362 26.70 12.83 7.45
C VAL A 362 27.81 11.89 7.92
N SER A 363 28.90 12.40 8.52
CA SER A 363 29.98 11.56 9.05
C SER A 363 29.60 10.73 10.29
N LYS A 364 28.50 11.07 10.96
CA LYS A 364 28.06 10.45 12.23
C LYS A 364 26.88 9.49 12.09
N GLN A 365 26.24 9.45 10.92
CA GLN A 365 25.09 8.57 10.69
C GLN A 365 25.19 7.84 9.35
N SER A 366 24.46 6.73 9.21
CA SER A 366 24.40 5.93 7.98
C SER A 366 23.13 6.17 7.15
N GLY A 367 22.20 6.98 7.66
CA GLY A 367 20.94 7.31 6.97
C GLY A 367 21.14 8.16 5.72
N LYS A 368 20.14 8.17 4.83
CA LYS A 368 20.15 9.05 3.66
C LYS A 368 19.90 10.50 4.07
N VAL A 369 20.53 11.44 3.36
CA VAL A 369 20.32 12.86 3.57
C VAL A 369 19.72 13.48 2.33
N ILE A 370 18.67 14.25 2.50
CA ILE A 370 18.06 15.08 1.46
C ILE A 370 18.31 16.53 1.87
N ILE A 371 18.84 17.34 0.96
CA ILE A 371 19.02 18.77 1.18
C ILE A 371 18.27 19.54 0.11
N SER A 372 17.45 20.49 0.53
CA SER A 372 16.79 21.43 -0.37
C SER A 372 17.81 22.32 -1.06
N SER A 373 17.67 22.52 -2.38
CA SER A 373 18.25 23.68 -3.04
C SER A 373 17.58 24.97 -2.55
N PHE A 374 18.19 26.10 -2.86
CA PHE A 374 17.70 27.42 -2.49
C PHE A 374 16.84 28.00 -3.60
N ALA A 375 15.77 28.69 -3.22
CA ALA A 375 14.85 29.34 -4.17
C ALA A 375 14.46 30.72 -3.65
N ILE A 376 14.17 31.63 -4.59
CA ILE A 376 13.56 32.93 -4.26
C ILE A 376 12.07 32.71 -4.03
N ILE A 377 11.62 32.96 -2.80
CA ILE A 377 10.21 32.77 -2.39
C ILE A 377 9.53 34.07 -1.94
N GLN A 378 10.30 35.16 -1.85
CA GLN A 378 9.86 36.50 -1.47
C GLN A 378 10.39 37.52 -2.49
N ASP A 379 9.78 38.70 -2.54
CA ASP A 379 10.26 39.79 -3.37
C ASP A 379 11.56 40.40 -2.79
N HIS A 380 12.50 40.72 -3.67
CA HIS A 380 13.77 41.37 -3.35
C HIS A 380 13.96 42.63 -4.19
N LEU A 381 14.56 43.67 -3.60
CA LEU A 381 14.81 44.95 -4.27
C LEU A 381 16.09 44.93 -5.12
N LEU A 382 17.08 44.11 -4.73
CA LEU A 382 18.38 44.09 -5.37
C LEU A 382 18.42 43.10 -6.55
N PRO A 383 18.78 43.53 -7.78
CA PRO A 383 18.74 42.66 -8.98
C PRO A 383 19.71 41.47 -8.93
N HIS A 384 20.78 41.56 -8.14
CA HIS A 384 21.84 40.54 -8.07
C HIS A 384 21.47 39.32 -7.20
N ILE A 385 20.33 39.35 -6.50
CA ILE A 385 19.89 38.24 -5.63
C ILE A 385 19.67 36.95 -6.43
N SER A 386 19.18 37.02 -7.67
CA SER A 386 19.05 35.82 -8.51
C SER A 386 20.40 35.17 -8.82
N ASP A 387 21.42 35.97 -9.15
CA ASP A 387 22.76 35.46 -9.40
C ASP A 387 23.42 34.93 -8.12
N PHE A 388 23.10 35.53 -6.98
CA PHE A 388 23.53 35.03 -5.68
C PHE A 388 22.97 33.64 -5.37
N VAL A 389 21.65 33.46 -5.49
CA VAL A 389 21.00 32.15 -5.27
C VAL A 389 21.55 31.10 -6.22
N LYS A 390 21.77 31.44 -7.50
CA LYS A 390 22.40 30.53 -8.47
C LYS A 390 23.81 30.10 -8.05
N LYS A 391 24.65 31.03 -7.58
CA LYS A 391 26.01 30.71 -7.09
C LYS A 391 25.98 29.83 -5.84
N ALA A 392 25.05 30.09 -4.92
CA ALA A 392 24.87 29.26 -3.73
C ALA A 392 24.43 27.84 -4.09
N ASN A 393 23.47 27.69 -5.02
CA ASN A 393 23.06 26.39 -5.54
C ASN A 393 24.20 25.66 -6.25
N GLN A 394 25.01 26.34 -7.08
CA GLN A 394 26.18 25.71 -7.70
C GLN A 394 27.16 25.17 -6.66
N THR A 395 27.43 25.95 -5.61
CA THR A 395 28.29 25.53 -4.50
C THR A 395 27.72 24.29 -3.78
N LEU A 396 26.40 24.23 -3.60
CA LEU A 396 25.71 23.07 -3.03
C LEU A 396 25.84 21.82 -3.93
N TYR A 397 25.65 21.95 -5.24
CA TYR A 397 25.82 20.86 -6.20
C TYR A 397 27.25 20.32 -6.19
N ASP A 398 28.26 21.20 -6.29
CA ASP A 398 29.68 20.81 -6.26
C ASP A 398 30.08 20.14 -4.93
N TRP A 399 29.45 20.53 -3.83
CA TRP A 399 29.65 19.88 -2.53
C TRP A 399 29.01 18.50 -2.46
N GLN A 400 27.80 18.32 -3.01
CA GLN A 400 27.06 17.06 -2.96
C GLN A 400 27.76 15.94 -3.74
N GLU A 401 28.50 16.25 -4.80
CA GLU A 401 29.28 15.25 -5.56
C GLU A 401 30.24 14.42 -4.69
N LYS A 402 30.65 14.94 -3.53
CA LYS A 402 31.54 14.28 -2.58
C LYS A 402 30.82 13.24 -1.70
N TYR A 403 29.49 13.22 -1.69
CA TYR A 403 28.68 12.43 -0.76
C TYR A 403 27.60 11.62 -1.49
N SER A 404 27.84 10.33 -1.71
CA SER A 404 26.89 9.42 -2.37
C SER A 404 25.59 9.16 -1.59
N THR A 405 25.57 9.48 -0.30
CA THR A 405 24.40 9.33 0.58
C THR A 405 23.51 10.58 0.64
N VAL A 406 23.95 11.67 0.01
CA VAL A 406 23.26 12.96 -0.02
C VAL A 406 22.59 13.15 -1.38
N GLU A 407 21.31 13.55 -1.36
CA GLU A 407 20.51 13.87 -2.54
C GLU A 407 20.01 15.31 -2.44
N ILE A 408 19.94 16.03 -3.56
CA ILE A 408 19.41 17.40 -3.60
C ILE A 408 17.93 17.37 -4.02
N PHE A 409 17.08 17.97 -3.19
CA PHE A 409 15.70 18.30 -3.54
C PHE A 409 15.65 19.67 -4.22
N ASP A 410 15.20 19.71 -5.48
CA ASP A 410 15.11 20.93 -6.25
C ASP A 410 13.88 21.78 -5.85
N LEU A 411 14.10 22.70 -4.90
CA LEU A 411 13.07 23.61 -4.40
C LEU A 411 12.69 24.67 -5.43
N GLU A 412 13.63 25.16 -6.24
CA GLU A 412 13.37 26.16 -7.28
C GLU A 412 12.38 25.60 -8.31
N LYS A 413 12.56 24.34 -8.71
CA LYS A 413 11.59 23.63 -9.55
C LYS A 413 10.26 23.44 -8.84
N ALA A 414 10.23 23.13 -7.54
CA ALA A 414 8.98 22.99 -6.79
C ALA A 414 8.20 24.34 -6.73
N VAL A 415 8.89 25.44 -6.44
CA VAL A 415 8.33 26.81 -6.50
C VAL A 415 7.79 27.13 -7.88
N THR A 416 8.51 26.73 -8.94
CA THR A 416 8.09 26.95 -10.33
C THR A 416 6.90 26.09 -10.72
N LEU A 417 6.75 24.89 -10.19
CA LEU A 417 5.59 24.03 -10.50
C LEU A 417 4.34 24.43 -9.72
N PHE A 418 4.48 25.12 -8.60
CA PHE A 418 3.35 25.52 -7.79
C PHE A 418 2.64 26.77 -8.36
N ARG A 419 1.36 26.62 -8.71
CA ARG A 419 0.56 27.66 -9.37
C ARG A 419 -0.78 27.97 -8.68
N VAL A 420 -1.03 27.38 -7.52
CA VAL A 420 -2.34 27.43 -6.85
C VAL A 420 -2.47 28.63 -5.90
N ALA A 421 -1.39 28.98 -5.20
CA ALA A 421 -1.36 30.04 -4.19
C ALA A 421 0.02 30.69 -4.13
N PRO A 422 0.20 31.79 -3.36
CA PRO A 422 1.53 32.28 -3.02
C PRO A 422 2.35 31.23 -2.26
N VAL A 423 3.65 31.16 -2.53
CA VAL A 423 4.59 30.26 -1.82
C VAL A 423 4.81 30.71 -0.38
N PHE A 424 4.87 32.01 -0.15
CA PHE A 424 5.11 32.63 1.15
C PHE A 424 3.85 33.35 1.64
N ASP A 425 3.49 33.14 2.91
CA ASP A 425 2.45 33.90 3.59
C ASP A 425 3.06 34.67 4.78
N PRO A 426 3.15 36.02 4.70
CA PRO A 426 3.76 36.82 5.76
C PRO A 426 3.04 36.69 7.10
N ARG A 427 1.74 36.38 7.12
CA ARG A 427 0.94 36.32 8.35
C ARG A 427 1.44 35.21 9.27
N ILE A 428 1.63 34.01 8.72
CA ILE A 428 2.11 32.85 9.49
C ILE A 428 3.62 32.92 9.77
N TRP A 429 4.38 33.62 8.92
CA TRP A 429 5.78 33.97 9.21
C TRP A 429 5.89 34.86 10.45
N PHE A 430 5.12 35.95 10.53
CA PHE A 430 5.16 36.84 11.69
C PHE A 430 4.54 36.21 12.94
N LEU A 431 3.55 35.33 12.78
CA LEU A 431 2.92 34.63 13.90
C LEU A 431 3.82 33.58 14.53
N GLY A 432 4.53 32.78 13.72
CA GLY A 432 5.21 31.58 14.21
C GLY A 432 6.46 31.15 13.44
N LYS A 433 6.99 32.01 12.56
CA LYS A 433 8.17 31.74 11.72
C LYS A 433 8.01 30.53 10.81
N PHE A 434 6.78 30.28 10.37
CA PHE A 434 6.48 29.33 9.30
C PHE A 434 6.85 29.94 7.96
N VAL A 435 7.67 29.23 7.20
CA VAL A 435 8.27 29.75 5.95
C VAL A 435 7.29 29.68 4.79
N TYR A 436 6.66 28.53 4.62
CA TYR A 436 5.83 28.23 3.46
C TYR A 436 4.36 28.42 3.80
N SER A 437 3.57 28.89 2.83
CA SER A 437 2.11 28.88 2.92
C SER A 437 1.58 27.46 3.17
N TYR A 438 0.35 27.33 3.67
CA TYR A 438 -0.23 26.01 3.92
C TYR A 438 -0.34 25.19 2.63
N GLU A 439 -0.77 25.81 1.54
CA GLU A 439 -0.95 25.16 0.25
C GLU A 439 0.39 24.73 -0.37
N PHE A 440 1.43 25.57 -0.26
CA PHE A 440 2.76 25.19 -0.72
C PHE A 440 3.40 24.13 0.16
N THR A 441 3.18 24.18 1.49
CA THR A 441 3.66 23.16 2.43
C THR A 441 3.11 21.78 2.08
N HIS A 442 1.81 21.69 1.80
CA HIS A 442 1.16 20.46 1.38
C HIS A 442 1.76 19.94 0.07
N PHE A 443 1.89 20.81 -0.94
CA PHE A 443 2.51 20.46 -2.21
C PHE A 443 3.96 19.96 -2.03
N LEU A 444 4.75 20.70 -1.25
CA LEU A 444 6.13 20.37 -0.93
C LEU A 444 6.24 19.00 -0.24
N ALA A 445 5.36 18.71 0.72
CA ALA A 445 5.30 17.40 1.37
C ALA A 445 5.05 16.27 0.36
N THR A 446 4.11 16.44 -0.59
CA THR A 446 3.88 15.46 -1.66
C THR A 446 5.11 15.26 -2.54
N ARG A 447 5.83 16.34 -2.87
CA ARG A 447 7.08 16.28 -3.67
C ARG A 447 8.20 15.56 -2.92
N LEU A 448 8.34 15.78 -1.61
CA LEU A 448 9.30 15.05 -0.77
C LEU A 448 8.94 13.57 -0.68
N VAL A 449 7.65 13.23 -0.51
CA VAL A 449 7.20 11.82 -0.53
C VAL A 449 7.51 11.14 -1.86
N ALA A 450 7.48 11.86 -2.98
CA ALA A 450 7.90 11.32 -4.26
C ALA A 450 9.38 10.85 -4.26
N ILE A 451 10.27 11.59 -3.57
CA ILE A 451 11.66 11.18 -3.35
C ILE A 451 11.72 9.96 -2.42
N LEU A 452 10.94 9.95 -1.34
CA LEU A 452 10.90 8.80 -0.43
C LEU A 452 10.44 7.52 -1.14
N LEU A 453 9.42 7.61 -1.99
CA LEU A 453 8.95 6.50 -2.83
C LEU A 453 10.08 5.98 -3.72
N PHE A 454 10.84 6.87 -4.35
CA PHE A 454 11.99 6.49 -5.17
C PHE A 454 13.08 5.79 -4.34
N ILE A 455 13.47 6.35 -3.20
CA ILE A 455 14.47 5.79 -2.28
C ILE A 455 14.06 4.39 -1.80
N LEU A 456 12.78 4.21 -1.49
CA LEU A 456 12.22 2.93 -1.01
C LEU A 456 11.94 1.95 -2.16
N GLY A 457 12.24 2.30 -3.41
CA GLY A 457 12.03 1.46 -4.58
C GLY A 457 10.56 1.25 -4.95
N LYS A 458 9.68 2.18 -4.55
CA LYS A 458 8.23 2.15 -4.72
C LYS A 458 7.72 3.05 -5.84
N SER A 459 8.58 3.63 -6.68
CA SER A 459 8.14 4.36 -7.89
C SER A 459 7.50 3.43 -8.92
N ALA A 460 6.66 3.98 -9.79
CA ALA A 460 6.16 3.25 -10.95
C ALA A 460 7.27 3.04 -11.98
N ARG A 461 7.25 1.89 -12.64
CA ARG A 461 8.16 1.52 -13.74
C ARG A 461 7.40 1.15 -15.01
N LEU A 462 6.12 0.82 -14.88
CA LEU A 462 5.20 0.54 -15.96
C LEU A 462 4.00 1.48 -15.85
N ILE A 463 3.64 2.11 -16.97
CA ILE A 463 2.35 2.80 -17.12
C ILE A 463 1.47 1.91 -18.01
N VAL A 464 0.30 1.52 -17.50
CA VAL A 464 -0.73 0.84 -18.29
C VAL A 464 -1.81 1.86 -18.62
N LEU A 465 -2.05 2.04 -19.92
CA LEU A 465 -2.92 3.06 -20.47
C LEU A 465 -4.19 2.44 -21.03
N ASP A 466 -5.31 3.09 -20.79
CA ASP A 466 -6.49 2.96 -21.66
C ASP A 466 -6.28 3.67 -23.01
N LEU A 467 -7.18 3.44 -23.98
CA LEU A 467 -7.14 4.09 -25.30
C LEU A 467 -8.16 5.23 -25.44
N ASP A 468 -9.45 4.92 -25.42
CA ASP A 468 -10.53 5.88 -25.68
C ASP A 468 -10.57 6.94 -24.57
N ASN A 469 -10.72 8.22 -24.96
CA ASN A 469 -10.64 9.39 -24.06
C ASN A 469 -9.38 9.48 -23.17
N THR A 470 -8.37 8.64 -23.42
CA THR A 470 -7.11 8.59 -22.69
C THR A 470 -5.93 8.93 -23.61
N LEU A 471 -5.76 8.21 -24.73
CA LEU A 471 -4.74 8.50 -25.75
C LEU A 471 -5.27 9.31 -26.93
N TRP A 472 -6.58 9.33 -27.14
CA TRP A 472 -7.29 10.18 -28.11
C TRP A 472 -8.68 10.52 -27.56
N GLY A 473 -9.35 11.51 -28.11
CA GLY A 473 -10.73 11.82 -27.74
C GLY A 473 -11.74 11.07 -28.60
N GLY A 474 -12.84 10.61 -27.99
CA GLY A 474 -13.88 9.83 -28.68
C GLY A 474 -13.75 8.33 -28.43
N VAL A 475 -14.77 7.60 -28.88
CA VAL A 475 -14.89 6.14 -28.69
C VAL A 475 -14.68 5.47 -30.03
N LEU A 476 -13.59 4.72 -30.18
CA LEU A 476 -13.17 4.15 -31.47
C LEU A 476 -14.25 3.28 -32.13
N GLY A 477 -15.01 2.53 -31.32
CA GLY A 477 -16.10 1.68 -31.82
C GLY A 477 -17.29 2.45 -32.41
N GLU A 478 -17.48 3.71 -32.02
CA GLU A 478 -18.59 4.56 -32.45
C GLU A 478 -18.15 5.56 -33.52
N ASP A 479 -17.03 6.24 -33.29
CA ASP A 479 -16.51 7.31 -34.14
C ASP A 479 -15.69 6.77 -35.33
N GLY A 480 -15.18 5.54 -35.22
CA GLY A 480 -14.27 4.95 -36.19
C GLY A 480 -12.88 5.61 -36.24
N VAL A 481 -11.96 5.02 -37.00
CA VAL A 481 -10.55 5.44 -37.05
C VAL A 481 -10.38 6.91 -37.45
N SER A 482 -11.21 7.43 -38.35
CA SER A 482 -11.15 8.83 -38.80
C SER A 482 -11.87 9.81 -37.85
N GLY A 483 -12.84 9.35 -37.06
CA GLY A 483 -13.68 10.21 -36.23
C GLY A 483 -13.07 10.55 -34.87
N ILE A 484 -12.11 9.76 -34.39
CA ILE A 484 -11.40 10.07 -33.14
C ILE A 484 -10.63 11.39 -33.25
N LYS A 485 -10.60 12.11 -32.13
CA LYS A 485 -9.97 13.43 -31.97
C LYS A 485 -8.52 13.27 -31.55
N ILE A 486 -7.62 13.41 -32.52
CA ILE A 486 -6.17 13.38 -32.31
C ILE A 486 -5.50 14.35 -33.29
N GLY A 487 -4.60 15.19 -32.79
CA GLY A 487 -4.02 16.28 -33.59
C GLY A 487 -4.94 17.50 -33.77
N GLY A 488 -4.54 18.44 -34.62
CA GLY A 488 -5.35 19.62 -34.96
C GLY A 488 -5.61 20.56 -33.78
N ASP A 489 -6.88 20.99 -33.62
CA ASP A 489 -7.35 21.87 -32.55
C ASP A 489 -7.77 21.09 -31.29
N TYR A 490 -8.19 21.81 -30.26
CA TYR A 490 -8.72 21.21 -29.03
C TYR A 490 -9.98 20.36 -29.32
N PRO A 491 -10.11 19.15 -28.74
CA PRO A 491 -9.23 18.54 -27.74
C PRO A 491 -8.09 17.66 -28.32
N GLY A 492 -8.00 17.47 -29.64
CA GLY A 492 -7.04 16.54 -30.24
C GLY A 492 -5.57 16.91 -29.97
N ASN A 493 -5.23 18.20 -29.92
CA ASN A 493 -3.89 18.66 -29.56
C ASN A 493 -3.49 18.38 -28.09
N ALA A 494 -4.47 18.30 -27.18
CA ALA A 494 -4.20 17.97 -25.77
C ALA A 494 -3.73 16.51 -25.64
N TYR A 495 -4.39 15.59 -26.35
CA TYR A 495 -3.96 14.18 -26.42
C TYR A 495 -2.57 14.03 -27.06
N ILE A 496 -2.23 14.84 -28.06
CA ILE A 496 -0.86 14.88 -28.61
C ILE A 496 0.15 15.31 -27.56
N SER A 497 -0.17 16.34 -26.77
CA SER A 497 0.68 16.78 -25.66
C SER A 497 0.90 15.63 -24.67
N PHE A 498 -0.17 14.93 -24.32
CA PHE A 498 -0.12 13.80 -23.40
C PHE A 498 0.74 12.65 -23.94
N GLN A 499 0.57 12.27 -25.21
CA GLN A 499 1.40 11.24 -25.85
C GLN A 499 2.88 11.63 -25.93
N LYS A 500 3.20 12.91 -26.17
CA LYS A 500 4.59 13.41 -26.11
C LYS A 500 5.17 13.27 -24.72
N THR A 501 4.40 13.59 -23.67
CA THR A 501 4.82 13.37 -22.28
C THR A 501 5.12 11.90 -22.01
N LEU A 502 4.24 10.98 -22.43
CA LEU A 502 4.46 9.53 -22.31
C LEU A 502 5.72 9.08 -23.04
N LYS A 503 5.93 9.54 -24.28
CA LYS A 503 7.13 9.22 -25.07
C LYS A 503 8.41 9.79 -24.45
N HIS A 504 8.34 10.92 -23.75
CA HIS A 504 9.48 11.40 -22.97
C HIS A 504 9.79 10.50 -21.78
N LEU A 505 8.76 10.04 -21.06
CA LEU A 505 8.93 9.10 -19.94
C LEU A 505 9.55 7.76 -20.39
N THR A 506 9.27 7.31 -21.61
CA THR A 506 9.94 6.10 -22.14
C THR A 506 11.44 6.27 -22.30
N SER A 507 11.89 7.47 -22.70
CA SER A 507 13.32 7.80 -22.75
C SER A 507 13.99 7.82 -21.36
N MET A 508 13.21 7.96 -20.30
CA MET A 508 13.65 7.91 -18.89
C MET A 508 13.55 6.49 -18.29
N GLY A 509 13.17 5.48 -19.08
CA GLY A 509 13.12 4.09 -18.65
C GLY A 509 11.79 3.61 -18.07
N ILE A 510 10.71 4.37 -18.25
CA ILE A 510 9.34 3.90 -18.01
C ILE A 510 8.85 3.11 -19.21
N ILE A 511 8.29 1.94 -19.00
CA ILE A 511 7.69 1.16 -20.08
C ILE A 511 6.18 1.43 -20.16
N LEU A 512 5.61 1.30 -21.36
CA LEU A 512 4.19 1.50 -21.62
C LEU A 512 3.52 0.20 -22.02
N ALA A 513 2.32 -0.05 -21.50
CA ALA A 513 1.45 -1.12 -21.95
C ALA A 513 0.01 -0.61 -22.13
N LEU A 514 -0.81 -1.36 -22.85
CA LEU A 514 -2.20 -1.02 -23.11
C LEU A 514 -3.16 -1.99 -22.42
N SER A 515 -4.21 -1.48 -21.79
CA SER A 515 -5.34 -2.27 -21.27
C SER A 515 -6.65 -1.56 -21.59
N SER A 516 -7.27 -1.92 -22.70
CA SER A 516 -8.41 -1.19 -23.26
C SER A 516 -9.54 -2.10 -23.71
N LYS A 517 -10.77 -1.60 -23.66
CA LYS A 517 -11.98 -2.30 -24.10
C LYS A 517 -12.33 -1.94 -25.54
N ASN A 518 -11.56 -2.47 -26.49
CA ASN A 518 -11.76 -2.26 -27.92
C ASN A 518 -11.58 -3.56 -28.72
N ASP A 519 -11.94 -3.50 -30.00
CA ASP A 519 -11.44 -4.44 -31.00
C ASP A 519 -9.96 -4.20 -31.26
N GLU A 520 -9.15 -5.26 -31.13
CA GLU A 520 -7.68 -5.19 -31.20
C GLU A 520 -7.20 -4.72 -32.58
N ASP A 521 -7.77 -5.30 -33.65
CA ASP A 521 -7.38 -4.97 -35.02
C ASP A 521 -7.72 -3.51 -35.33
N LEU A 522 -8.90 -3.03 -34.91
CA LEU A 522 -9.31 -1.64 -35.10
C LEU A 522 -8.40 -0.67 -34.33
N ALA A 523 -8.02 -1.00 -33.09
CA ALA A 523 -7.10 -0.18 -32.30
C ALA A 523 -5.74 -0.07 -32.98
N PHE A 524 -5.16 -1.17 -33.47
CA PHE A 524 -3.88 -1.13 -34.18
C PHE A 524 -3.95 -0.43 -35.55
N ARG A 525 -5.13 -0.41 -36.19
CA ARG A 525 -5.35 0.43 -37.37
C ARG A 525 -5.20 1.91 -37.05
N VAL A 526 -5.61 2.39 -35.87
CA VAL A 526 -5.37 3.78 -35.46
C VAL A 526 -3.88 4.09 -35.41
N PHE A 527 -3.07 3.27 -34.74
CA PHE A 527 -1.61 3.43 -34.65
C PHE A 527 -0.92 3.43 -36.02
N LYS A 528 -1.51 2.77 -37.03
CA LYS A 528 -0.96 2.66 -38.38
C LYS A 528 -1.45 3.75 -39.33
N GLU A 529 -2.73 4.11 -39.27
CA GLU A 529 -3.41 4.97 -40.26
C GLU A 529 -3.44 6.44 -39.83
N ARG A 530 -3.42 6.75 -38.53
CA ARG A 530 -3.46 8.13 -38.02
C ARG A 530 -2.05 8.70 -37.89
N SER A 531 -1.66 9.50 -38.87
CA SER A 531 -0.35 10.17 -38.94
C SER A 531 -0.04 11.11 -37.77
N GLU A 532 -1.09 11.57 -37.08
CA GLU A 532 -0.99 12.47 -35.95
C GLU A 532 -0.51 11.76 -34.67
N MET A 533 -0.69 10.44 -34.56
CA MET A 533 -0.24 9.65 -33.41
C MET A 533 1.26 9.84 -33.16
N ILE A 534 1.63 10.09 -31.90
CA ILE A 534 3.03 10.25 -31.49
C ILE A 534 3.60 8.94 -30.98
N LEU A 535 2.77 8.17 -30.25
CA LEU A 535 3.11 6.82 -29.83
C LEU A 535 2.87 5.85 -31.00
N ASP A 536 3.78 4.89 -31.15
CA ASP A 536 3.66 3.83 -32.14
C ASP A 536 3.73 2.44 -31.47
N ASN A 537 3.50 1.37 -32.24
CA ASN A 537 3.52 -0.01 -31.73
C ASN A 537 4.86 -0.40 -31.09
N SER A 538 5.96 0.27 -31.46
CA SER A 538 7.26 0.02 -30.86
C SER A 538 7.39 0.66 -29.47
N ASP A 539 6.59 1.67 -29.12
CA ASP A 539 6.59 2.25 -27.77
C ASP A 539 5.88 1.34 -26.74
N ILE A 540 5.03 0.41 -27.20
CA ILE A 540 4.19 -0.46 -26.38
C ILE A 540 4.87 -1.83 -26.17
N VAL A 541 5.15 -2.21 -24.93
CA VAL A 541 5.85 -3.48 -24.62
C VAL A 541 4.91 -4.68 -24.51
N SER A 542 3.66 -4.45 -24.09
CA SER A 542 2.60 -5.45 -23.99
C SER A 542 1.22 -4.79 -24.04
N HIS A 543 0.20 -5.55 -24.37
CA HIS A 543 -1.17 -5.05 -24.48
C HIS A 543 -2.20 -6.14 -24.19
N ARG A 544 -3.37 -5.72 -23.72
CA ARG A 544 -4.60 -6.50 -23.62
C ARG A 544 -5.75 -5.62 -24.09
N ILE A 545 -6.02 -5.68 -25.38
CA ILE A 545 -7.11 -4.93 -26.02
C ILE A 545 -8.24 -5.92 -26.25
N ASN A 546 -9.17 -5.99 -25.31
CA ASN A 546 -10.26 -6.97 -25.31
C ASN A 546 -11.36 -6.54 -24.31
N TRP A 547 -12.43 -7.32 -24.24
CA TRP A 547 -13.60 -7.00 -23.40
C TRP A 547 -13.53 -7.56 -21.97
N ASN A 548 -12.37 -8.08 -21.55
CA ASN A 548 -12.19 -8.55 -20.18
C ASN A 548 -12.09 -7.36 -19.20
N PHE A 549 -12.22 -7.64 -17.90
CA PHE A 549 -11.96 -6.62 -16.89
C PHE A 549 -10.49 -6.20 -16.87
N LYS A 550 -10.24 -4.89 -16.81
CA LYS A 550 -8.88 -4.33 -16.90
C LYS A 550 -7.96 -4.79 -15.77
N TYR A 551 -8.49 -5.08 -14.58
CA TYR A 551 -7.68 -5.61 -13.49
C TYR A 551 -7.13 -7.03 -13.79
N HIS A 552 -7.86 -7.86 -14.53
CA HIS A 552 -7.31 -9.14 -15.01
C HIS A 552 -6.21 -8.91 -16.05
N SER A 553 -6.47 -8.02 -17.01
CA SER A 553 -5.51 -7.63 -18.04
C SER A 553 -4.19 -7.10 -17.45
N ILE A 554 -4.25 -6.23 -16.45
CA ILE A 554 -3.05 -5.68 -15.79
C ILE A 554 -2.28 -6.74 -15.03
N LYS A 555 -2.97 -7.68 -14.37
CA LYS A 555 -2.32 -8.80 -13.70
C LYS A 555 -1.54 -9.66 -14.69
N GLU A 556 -2.15 -10.00 -15.82
CA GLU A 556 -1.48 -10.76 -16.89
C GLU A 556 -0.29 -10.00 -17.48
N ILE A 557 -0.42 -8.69 -17.73
CA ILE A 557 0.67 -7.85 -18.24
C ILE A 557 1.82 -7.82 -17.23
N ALA A 558 1.52 -7.65 -15.94
CA ALA A 558 2.54 -7.62 -14.89
C ALA A 558 3.27 -8.97 -14.76
N GLU A 559 2.55 -10.08 -14.86
CA GLU A 559 3.12 -11.45 -14.88
C GLU A 559 3.99 -11.69 -16.13
N GLU A 560 3.51 -11.33 -17.32
CA GLU A 560 4.28 -11.40 -18.59
C GLU A 560 5.60 -10.61 -18.48
N LEU A 561 5.55 -9.44 -17.85
CA LEU A 561 6.72 -8.57 -17.66
C LEU A 561 7.51 -8.90 -16.39
N ASN A 562 7.11 -9.91 -15.61
CA ASN A 562 7.72 -10.27 -14.32
C ASN A 562 7.98 -9.03 -13.44
N LEU A 563 6.95 -8.18 -13.34
CA LEU A 563 6.98 -6.92 -12.60
C LEU A 563 5.95 -6.99 -11.47
N GLY A 564 6.38 -6.65 -10.25
CA GLY A 564 5.44 -6.55 -9.13
C GLY A 564 4.38 -5.48 -9.39
N LEU A 565 3.12 -5.78 -9.07
CA LEU A 565 1.97 -4.87 -9.25
C LEU A 565 2.19 -3.51 -8.58
N GLU A 566 2.96 -3.48 -7.49
CA GLU A 566 3.34 -2.25 -6.80
C GLU A 566 4.21 -1.31 -7.65
N ASN A 567 4.69 -1.71 -8.83
CA ASN A 567 5.44 -0.88 -9.76
C ASN A 567 4.59 -0.42 -10.96
N VAL A 568 3.29 -0.70 -10.97
CA VAL A 568 2.37 -0.36 -12.05
C VAL A 568 1.61 0.92 -11.72
N LEU A 569 1.53 1.84 -12.68
CA LEU A 569 0.63 2.99 -12.69
C LEU A 569 -0.44 2.78 -13.76
N PHE A 570 -1.69 2.69 -13.35
CA PHE A 570 -2.85 2.62 -14.22
C PHE A 570 -3.40 4.02 -14.51
N VAL A 571 -3.68 4.28 -15.78
CA VAL A 571 -4.14 5.57 -16.30
C VAL A 571 -5.32 5.34 -17.22
N ASP A 572 -6.47 5.89 -16.83
CA ASP A 572 -7.78 5.64 -17.46
C ASP A 572 -8.70 6.84 -17.16
N ASP A 573 -9.43 7.33 -18.16
CA ASP A 573 -10.37 8.46 -18.02
C ASP A 573 -11.62 8.06 -17.23
N ASN A 574 -11.98 6.78 -17.23
CA ASN A 574 -13.21 6.28 -16.64
C ASN A 574 -13.07 6.09 -15.11
N PRO A 575 -13.77 6.88 -14.28
CA PRO A 575 -13.70 6.78 -12.82
C PRO A 575 -14.13 5.41 -12.28
N VAL A 576 -15.01 4.69 -12.98
CA VAL A 576 -15.49 3.37 -12.57
C VAL A 576 -14.39 2.32 -12.73
N GLU A 577 -13.66 2.33 -13.84
CA GLU A 577 -12.52 1.42 -14.06
C GLU A 577 -11.38 1.74 -13.07
N ARG A 578 -11.15 3.04 -12.81
CA ARG A 578 -10.21 3.51 -11.79
C ARG A 578 -10.55 2.98 -10.40
N GLU A 579 -11.80 3.07 -9.96
CA GLU A 579 -12.22 2.58 -8.64
C GLU A 579 -12.15 1.05 -8.57
N LEU A 580 -12.65 0.36 -9.60
CA LEU A 580 -12.57 -1.09 -9.67
C LEU A 580 -11.12 -1.60 -9.58
N MET A 581 -10.16 -0.88 -10.19
CA MET A 581 -8.74 -1.18 -10.07
C MET A 581 -8.24 -1.08 -8.62
N ARG A 582 -8.57 0.01 -7.91
CA ARG A 582 -8.18 0.19 -6.49
C ARG A 582 -8.72 -0.93 -5.62
N CYS A 583 -9.98 -1.31 -5.86
CA CYS A 583 -10.66 -2.35 -5.12
C CYS A 583 -10.04 -3.74 -5.34
N LYS A 584 -9.76 -4.09 -6.61
CA LYS A 584 -9.34 -5.44 -7.02
C LYS A 584 -7.84 -5.66 -6.99
N LEU A 585 -7.05 -4.64 -7.30
CA LEU A 585 -5.59 -4.67 -7.27
C LEU A 585 -5.06 -3.45 -6.49
N PRO A 586 -5.23 -3.40 -5.16
CA PRO A 586 -4.81 -2.28 -4.31
C PRO A 586 -3.30 -1.98 -4.36
N GLN A 587 -2.49 -2.91 -4.88
CA GLN A 587 -1.06 -2.71 -5.15
C GLN A 587 -0.82 -1.75 -6.33
N VAL A 588 -1.72 -1.74 -7.31
CA VAL A 588 -1.60 -0.93 -8.52
C VAL A 588 -1.90 0.53 -8.15
N LYS A 589 -0.98 1.42 -8.54
CA LYS A 589 -1.19 2.85 -8.39
C LYS A 589 -2.18 3.29 -9.45
N VAL A 590 -3.12 4.16 -9.10
CA VAL A 590 -4.09 4.70 -10.06
C VAL A 590 -3.94 6.21 -10.11
N LEU A 591 -3.73 6.74 -11.32
CA LEU A 591 -3.65 8.18 -11.55
C LEU A 591 -5.07 8.74 -11.64
N GLU A 592 -5.35 9.78 -10.85
CA GLU A 592 -6.63 10.48 -10.92
C GLU A 592 -6.58 11.50 -12.05
N LEU A 593 -7.03 11.09 -13.24
CA LEU A 593 -7.12 12.01 -14.38
C LEU A 593 -8.27 13.02 -14.17
N PRO A 594 -8.03 14.31 -14.46
CA PRO A 594 -9.09 15.31 -14.49
C PRO A 594 -10.06 15.06 -15.66
N GLU A 595 -11.19 15.77 -15.71
CA GLU A 595 -12.11 15.65 -16.86
C GLU A 595 -11.55 16.29 -18.14
N ASP A 596 -10.70 17.32 -18.01
CA ASP A 596 -10.11 18.04 -19.14
C ASP A 596 -8.77 17.40 -19.58
N PRO A 597 -8.66 16.88 -20.81
CA PRO A 597 -7.42 16.27 -21.32
C PRO A 597 -6.25 17.26 -21.42
N ALA A 598 -6.49 18.58 -21.44
CA ALA A 598 -5.43 19.58 -21.42
C ALA A 598 -4.56 19.50 -20.15
N LEU A 599 -5.11 18.94 -19.06
CA LEU A 599 -4.43 18.81 -17.78
C LEU A 599 -3.72 17.45 -17.59
N TYR A 600 -3.94 16.46 -18.49
CA TYR A 600 -3.39 15.11 -18.32
C TYR A 600 -1.86 15.08 -18.21
N SER A 601 -1.16 15.83 -19.06
CA SER A 601 0.31 15.92 -19.03
C SER A 601 0.82 16.43 -17.68
N GLU A 602 0.20 17.48 -17.15
CA GLU A 602 0.58 18.07 -15.87
C GLU A 602 0.29 17.09 -14.73
N THR A 603 -0.91 16.51 -14.69
CA THR A 603 -1.31 15.51 -13.69
C THR A 603 -0.34 14.32 -13.66
N LEU A 604 0.07 13.82 -14.82
CA LEU A 604 1.02 12.71 -14.92
C LEU A 604 2.41 13.10 -14.38
N LEU A 605 2.92 14.28 -14.76
CA LEU A 605 4.25 14.75 -14.34
C LEU A 605 4.32 15.13 -12.85
N LEU A 606 3.20 15.59 -12.27
CA LEU A 606 3.10 15.90 -10.85
C LEU A 606 2.88 14.66 -9.98
N SER A 607 2.56 13.51 -10.58
CA SER A 607 2.36 12.25 -9.85
C SER A 607 3.59 11.89 -9.01
N PRO A 608 3.43 11.67 -7.68
CA PRO A 608 4.56 11.34 -6.81
C PRO A 608 5.17 9.97 -7.13
N TYR A 609 4.47 9.15 -7.93
CA TYR A 609 4.94 7.84 -8.33
C TYR A 609 5.92 7.85 -9.51
N LEU A 610 6.08 8.97 -10.20
CA LEU A 610 6.92 9.11 -11.40
C LEU A 610 8.11 10.04 -11.17
N GLN A 611 8.56 10.20 -9.92
CA GLN A 611 9.76 10.96 -9.61
C GLN A 611 11.04 10.19 -9.98
N PHE A 612 11.99 10.91 -10.57
CA PHE A 612 13.34 10.43 -10.87
C PHE A 612 14.34 11.32 -10.11
N LEU A 613 15.32 10.72 -9.42
CA LEU A 613 16.47 11.44 -8.84
C LEU A 613 17.67 11.44 -9.81
N SER A 614 17.89 10.31 -10.47
CA SER A 614 18.90 10.14 -11.51
C SER A 614 18.42 9.08 -12.52
N ILE A 615 18.76 9.27 -13.80
CA ILE A 615 18.49 8.28 -14.85
C ILE A 615 19.74 7.43 -15.01
N THR A 616 19.67 6.15 -14.72
CA THR A 616 20.79 5.24 -14.96
C THR A 616 20.81 4.75 -16.41
N GLU A 617 21.98 4.33 -16.90
CA GLU A 617 22.07 3.64 -18.21
C GLU A 617 21.23 2.35 -18.26
N GLU A 618 21.01 1.70 -17.10
CA GLU A 618 20.10 0.57 -16.99
C GLU A 618 18.63 0.97 -17.20
N ASP A 619 18.22 2.15 -16.72
CA ASP A 619 16.88 2.69 -16.95
C ASP A 619 16.64 2.95 -18.44
N LYS A 620 17.60 3.59 -19.13
CA LYS A 620 17.51 3.88 -20.58
C LYS A 620 17.35 2.62 -21.43
N ARG A 621 18.01 1.52 -21.05
CA ARG A 621 17.97 0.24 -21.77
C ARG A 621 16.78 -0.65 -21.39
N ARG A 622 15.94 -0.26 -20.42
CA ARG A 622 14.87 -1.11 -19.88
C ARG A 622 13.86 -1.53 -20.94
N THR A 623 13.39 -0.62 -21.77
CA THR A 623 12.41 -0.90 -22.84
C THR A 623 12.97 -1.92 -23.85
N GLN A 624 14.25 -1.79 -24.22
CA GLN A 624 14.91 -2.74 -25.13
C GLN A 624 15.05 -4.12 -24.47
N LYS A 625 15.45 -4.18 -23.19
CA LYS A 625 15.57 -5.45 -22.43
C LYS A 625 14.25 -6.23 -22.40
N TYR A 626 13.11 -5.55 -22.20
CA TYR A 626 11.80 -6.21 -22.21
C TYR A 626 11.42 -6.77 -23.59
N LYS A 627 11.72 -6.05 -24.67
CA LYS A 627 11.49 -6.54 -26.03
C LYS A 627 12.34 -7.77 -26.35
N VAL A 628 13.63 -7.74 -25.99
CA VAL A 628 14.52 -8.90 -26.16
C VAL A 628 14.00 -10.08 -25.35
N ARG A 629 13.56 -9.87 -24.11
CA ARG A 629 12.99 -10.94 -23.28
C ARG A 629 11.76 -11.59 -23.93
N LYS A 630 10.85 -10.81 -24.50
CA LYS A 630 9.67 -11.32 -25.23
C LYS A 630 10.06 -12.17 -26.45
N GLN A 631 11.10 -11.75 -27.18
CA GLN A 631 11.67 -12.53 -28.28
C GLN A 631 12.27 -13.85 -27.77
N VAL A 632 13.04 -13.80 -26.68
CA VAL A 632 13.65 -14.98 -26.05
C VAL A 632 12.58 -15.96 -25.55
N GLU A 633 11.47 -15.49 -24.96
CA GLU A 633 10.35 -16.37 -24.57
C GLU A 633 9.62 -16.98 -25.77
N THR A 634 9.51 -16.24 -26.88
CA THR A 634 8.94 -16.76 -28.12
C THR A 634 9.83 -17.87 -28.70
N ILE A 635 11.15 -17.69 -28.66
CA ILE A 635 12.13 -18.69 -29.08
C ILE A 635 12.10 -19.89 -28.12
N ARG A 636 12.02 -19.67 -26.79
CA ARG A 636 11.90 -20.74 -25.79
C ARG A 636 10.73 -21.68 -26.10
N LYS A 637 9.58 -21.14 -26.51
CA LYS A 637 8.38 -21.93 -26.88
C LYS A 637 8.61 -22.85 -28.09
N GLN A 638 9.71 -22.69 -28.83
CA GLN A 638 10.07 -23.52 -29.99
C GLN A 638 10.91 -24.76 -29.61
N TYR A 639 11.36 -24.89 -28.36
CA TYR A 639 12.16 -26.01 -27.89
C TYR A 639 11.34 -26.93 -26.98
N GLU A 640 11.52 -28.25 -27.10
CA GLU A 640 10.79 -29.26 -26.31
C GLU A 640 11.39 -29.47 -24.91
N ASN A 641 12.70 -29.29 -24.75
CA ASN A 641 13.39 -29.38 -23.46
C ASN A 641 14.15 -28.08 -23.14
N LEU A 642 14.38 -27.82 -21.85
CA LEU A 642 15.03 -26.61 -21.36
C LEU A 642 16.55 -26.61 -21.59
N GLU A 643 17.16 -27.79 -21.60
CA GLU A 643 18.61 -27.96 -21.71
C GLU A 643 19.12 -27.59 -23.13
N ASP A 644 18.44 -28.05 -24.18
CA ASP A 644 18.77 -27.71 -25.57
C ASP A 644 18.56 -26.21 -25.85
N PHE A 645 17.56 -25.61 -25.22
CA PHE A 645 17.36 -24.17 -25.27
C PHE A 645 18.54 -23.43 -24.63
N TYR A 646 19.01 -23.83 -23.44
CA TYR A 646 20.15 -23.19 -22.77
C TYR A 646 21.46 -23.39 -23.53
N GLU A 647 21.68 -24.55 -24.15
CA GLU A 647 22.84 -24.77 -25.01
C GLU A 647 22.83 -23.82 -26.22
N SER A 648 21.66 -23.57 -26.80
CA SER A 648 21.51 -22.62 -27.92
C SER A 648 21.83 -21.16 -27.58
N LEU A 649 21.82 -20.79 -26.30
CA LEU A 649 22.11 -19.42 -25.83
C LEU A 649 23.62 -19.11 -25.81
N GLY A 650 24.48 -20.13 -25.72
CA GLY A 650 25.93 -19.95 -25.64
C GLY A 650 26.36 -19.18 -24.38
N LEU A 651 25.85 -19.57 -23.20
CA LEU A 651 26.06 -18.85 -21.95
C LEU A 651 27.53 -18.86 -21.51
N THR A 652 28.09 -17.67 -21.30
CA THR A 652 29.44 -17.51 -20.73
C THR A 652 29.39 -16.72 -19.43
N VAL A 653 29.95 -17.29 -18.37
CA VAL A 653 30.07 -16.69 -17.02
C VAL A 653 31.51 -16.24 -16.81
N HIS A 654 31.69 -14.98 -16.45
CA HIS A 654 32.98 -14.37 -16.14
C HIS A 654 33.08 -14.17 -14.63
N ILE A 655 34.14 -14.70 -14.03
CA ILE A 655 34.46 -14.48 -12.61
C ILE A 655 35.52 -13.40 -12.52
N ILE A 656 35.15 -12.21 -12.06
CA ILE A 656 36.00 -11.00 -12.10
C ILE A 656 36.36 -10.58 -10.67
N PRO A 657 37.64 -10.36 -10.32
CA PRO A 657 38.01 -9.91 -8.98
C PRO A 657 37.54 -8.47 -8.70
N LEU A 658 37.33 -8.15 -7.42
CA LEU A 658 36.99 -6.80 -6.99
C LEU A 658 38.17 -5.82 -7.23
N THR A 659 37.90 -4.73 -7.92
CA THR A 659 38.83 -3.63 -8.22
C THR A 659 38.18 -2.28 -7.89
N ASP A 660 38.98 -1.22 -7.83
CA ASP A 660 38.47 0.13 -7.57
C ASP A 660 37.46 0.58 -8.64
N GLY A 661 37.62 0.11 -9.87
CA GLY A 661 36.72 0.41 -10.98
C GLY A 661 35.36 -0.30 -10.92
N ASN A 662 35.20 -1.35 -10.11
CA ASN A 662 33.97 -2.15 -10.07
C ASN A 662 33.31 -2.22 -8.67
N ILE A 663 33.91 -1.61 -7.65
CA ILE A 663 33.42 -1.68 -6.27
C ILE A 663 32.05 -1.05 -6.05
N SER A 664 31.78 0.10 -6.68
CA SER A 664 30.46 0.75 -6.60
C SER A 664 29.35 -0.16 -7.14
N ARG A 665 29.66 -0.93 -8.20
CA ARG A 665 28.72 -1.89 -8.78
C ARG A 665 28.50 -3.10 -7.87
N ALA A 666 29.54 -3.61 -7.22
CA ALA A 666 29.43 -4.70 -6.24
C ALA A 666 28.55 -4.30 -5.05
N GLU A 667 28.79 -3.11 -4.47
CA GLU A 667 27.95 -2.53 -3.40
C GLU A 667 26.50 -2.38 -3.86
N GLN A 668 26.27 -1.86 -5.06
CA GLN A 668 24.92 -1.72 -5.61
C GLN A 668 24.19 -3.07 -5.73
N LEU A 669 24.87 -4.10 -6.22
CA LEU A 669 24.32 -5.45 -6.38
C LEU A 669 23.98 -6.08 -5.03
N ILE A 670 24.88 -5.97 -4.04
CA ILE A 670 24.66 -6.46 -2.67
C ILE A 670 23.44 -5.80 -2.04
N ASN A 671 23.31 -4.48 -2.19
CA ASN A 671 22.25 -3.72 -1.54
C ASN A 671 20.88 -3.85 -2.22
N LYS A 672 20.83 -4.15 -3.52
CA LYS A 672 19.57 -4.30 -4.28
C LYS A 672 19.05 -5.74 -4.38
N THR A 673 19.90 -6.75 -4.21
CA THR A 673 19.53 -8.15 -4.48
C THR A 673 18.99 -8.83 -3.22
N ASN A 674 17.72 -9.24 -3.28
CA ASN A 674 17.00 -9.85 -2.15
C ASN A 674 16.42 -11.24 -2.43
N GLN A 675 16.25 -11.60 -3.70
CA GLN A 675 15.56 -12.85 -4.08
C GLN A 675 16.52 -14.03 -4.17
N PHE A 676 17.69 -13.84 -4.77
CA PHE A 676 18.75 -14.84 -4.73
C PHE A 676 19.94 -14.25 -4.00
N ASN A 677 19.89 -14.32 -2.68
CA ASN A 677 20.95 -13.89 -1.78
C ASN A 677 20.95 -14.80 -0.54
N THR A 678 22.07 -15.49 -0.30
CA THR A 678 22.20 -16.50 0.75
C THR A 678 22.01 -15.96 2.16
N THR A 679 22.58 -14.79 2.49
CA THR A 679 22.56 -14.26 3.87
C THR A 679 21.81 -12.94 4.03
N THR A 680 21.55 -12.24 2.93
CA THR A 680 20.98 -10.89 2.84
C THR A 680 21.78 -9.83 3.59
N LYS A 681 23.05 -10.10 3.89
CA LYS A 681 23.98 -9.12 4.47
C LYS A 681 24.13 -7.92 3.53
N ARG A 682 24.48 -6.78 4.13
CA ARG A 682 24.66 -5.50 3.44
C ARG A 682 26.07 -5.02 3.70
N TYR A 683 26.77 -4.73 2.61
CA TYR A 683 28.14 -4.26 2.64
C TYR A 683 28.23 -2.92 1.93
N THR A 684 28.93 -2.00 2.57
CA THR A 684 29.36 -0.73 1.99
C THR A 684 30.66 -0.93 1.20
N ALA A 685 30.97 0.00 0.29
CA ALA A 685 32.25 -0.02 -0.42
C ALA A 685 33.45 -0.07 0.55
N SER A 686 33.42 0.68 1.66
CA SER A 686 34.49 0.67 2.66
C SER A 686 34.63 -0.69 3.35
N GLN A 687 33.53 -1.39 3.62
CA GLN A 687 33.59 -2.74 4.22
C GLN A 687 34.16 -3.75 3.23
N LEU A 688 33.79 -3.67 1.95
CA LEU A 688 34.32 -4.56 0.91
C LEU A 688 35.84 -4.38 0.73
N LEU A 689 36.35 -3.15 0.79
CA LEU A 689 37.79 -2.89 0.77
C LEU A 689 38.48 -3.50 1.99
N GLY A 690 37.94 -3.28 3.19
CA GLY A 690 38.49 -3.87 4.41
C GLY A 690 38.48 -5.40 4.39
N MET A 691 37.45 -6.03 3.82
CA MET A 691 37.41 -7.49 3.63
C MET A 691 38.48 -7.96 2.64
N LYS A 692 38.66 -7.24 1.53
CA LYS A 692 39.71 -7.53 0.53
C LYS A 692 41.11 -7.43 1.15
N GLU A 693 41.38 -6.41 1.97
CA GLU A 693 42.64 -6.26 2.72
C GLU A 693 42.88 -7.40 3.70
N ASN A 694 41.80 -7.94 4.29
CA ASN A 694 41.82 -9.14 5.13
C ASN A 694 41.74 -10.43 4.30
N ASN A 695 42.17 -10.42 3.03
CA ASN A 695 42.33 -11.61 2.19
C ASN A 695 41.03 -12.41 1.91
N PHE A 696 39.87 -11.75 1.96
CA PHE A 696 38.64 -12.29 1.39
C PHE A 696 38.69 -12.23 -0.14
N GLY A 697 38.22 -13.29 -0.79
CA GLY A 697 37.97 -13.30 -2.23
C GLY A 697 36.60 -12.71 -2.53
N ILE A 698 36.58 -11.53 -3.13
CA ILE A 698 35.33 -10.88 -3.58
C ILE A 698 35.31 -10.90 -5.10
N TYR A 699 34.32 -11.60 -5.66
CA TYR A 699 34.21 -11.81 -7.10
C TYR A 699 32.88 -11.33 -7.63
N ILE A 700 32.94 -10.52 -8.69
CA ILE A 700 31.78 -10.11 -9.47
C ILE A 700 31.51 -11.18 -10.51
N ILE A 701 30.25 -11.61 -10.55
CA ILE A 701 29.76 -12.57 -11.54
C ILE A 701 29.19 -11.77 -12.70
N ALA A 702 29.85 -11.82 -13.85
CA ALA A 702 29.34 -11.24 -15.09
C ALA A 702 28.90 -12.33 -16.07
N VAL A 703 27.87 -12.06 -16.87
CA VAL A 703 27.29 -13.06 -17.79
C VAL A 703 27.07 -12.41 -19.16
N GLU A 704 27.41 -13.15 -20.21
CA GLU A 704 27.08 -12.83 -21.61
C GLU A 704 26.39 -14.03 -22.27
N ASP A 705 25.47 -13.76 -23.20
CA ASP A 705 24.82 -14.77 -24.04
C ASP A 705 24.60 -14.23 -25.46
N LYS A 706 24.11 -15.07 -26.38
CA LYS A 706 23.86 -14.70 -27.78
C LYS A 706 22.99 -13.45 -27.96
N PHE A 707 22.13 -13.14 -26.99
CA PHE A 707 21.18 -12.03 -27.05
C PHE A 707 21.50 -10.88 -26.09
N SER A 708 22.54 -11.02 -25.26
CA SER A 708 22.86 -10.12 -24.16
C SER A 708 24.35 -9.85 -24.06
N GLU A 709 24.72 -8.57 -24.07
CA GLU A 709 26.09 -8.13 -23.78
C GLU A 709 26.53 -8.53 -22.36
N LEU A 710 27.85 -8.56 -22.13
CA LEU A 710 28.44 -8.85 -20.83
C LEU A 710 27.93 -7.88 -19.75
N GLU A 711 27.25 -8.42 -18.75
CA GLU A 711 26.67 -7.62 -17.67
C GLU A 711 27.07 -8.17 -16.29
N ASN A 712 27.33 -7.29 -15.32
CA ASN A 712 27.63 -7.66 -13.94
C ASN A 712 26.32 -7.96 -13.18
N LEU A 713 26.11 -9.22 -12.80
CA LEU A 713 24.83 -9.76 -12.35
C LEU A 713 24.84 -10.43 -10.99
N GLY A 714 26.02 -10.64 -10.39
CA GLY A 714 26.12 -11.22 -9.07
C GLY A 714 27.40 -10.85 -8.36
N VAL A 715 27.45 -11.24 -7.09
CA VAL A 715 28.64 -11.16 -6.25
C VAL A 715 28.73 -12.44 -5.45
N ILE A 716 29.92 -13.00 -5.32
CA ILE A 716 30.23 -14.04 -4.35
C ILE A 716 31.42 -13.61 -3.50
N ILE A 717 31.28 -13.76 -2.19
CA ILE A 717 32.27 -13.41 -1.18
C ILE A 717 32.70 -14.69 -0.50
N VAL A 718 34.01 -14.96 -0.51
CA VAL A 718 34.59 -16.16 0.08
C VAL A 718 35.70 -15.76 1.05
N ASP A 719 35.59 -16.21 2.30
CA ASP A 719 36.66 -16.14 3.29
C ASP A 719 37.62 -17.32 3.06
N TRP A 720 38.87 -16.99 2.76
CA TRP A 720 39.96 -17.94 2.56
C TRP A 720 40.91 -18.05 3.76
N ASN A 721 40.58 -17.43 4.90
CA ASN A 721 41.52 -17.30 6.02
C ASN A 721 41.46 -18.43 7.06
N LEU A 722 40.40 -19.24 7.06
CA LEU A 722 40.27 -20.33 8.01
C LEU A 722 41.13 -21.53 7.60
N ASN A 723 41.81 -22.15 8.58
CA ASN A 723 42.58 -23.36 8.31
C ASN A 723 41.64 -24.51 7.91
N GLU A 724 41.95 -25.15 6.78
CA GLU A 724 41.30 -26.35 6.25
C GLU A 724 39.85 -26.21 5.74
N CYS A 725 39.14 -25.11 6.04
CA CYS A 725 37.76 -24.87 5.57
C CYS A 725 37.58 -23.48 4.96
N ALA A 726 37.14 -23.36 3.71
CA ALA A 726 36.77 -22.07 3.11
C ALA A 726 35.30 -21.71 3.42
N VAL A 727 34.96 -20.43 3.52
CA VAL A 727 33.60 -19.98 3.87
C VAL A 727 33.01 -19.12 2.77
N ILE A 728 31.87 -19.52 2.21
CA ILE A 728 31.05 -18.62 1.40
C ILE A 728 30.28 -17.71 2.36
N ASP A 729 30.73 -16.47 2.48
CA ASP A 729 30.14 -15.49 3.40
C ASP A 729 28.83 -14.92 2.84
N ASP A 730 28.79 -14.64 1.54
CA ASP A 730 27.56 -14.30 0.83
C ASP A 730 27.66 -14.67 -0.65
N TYR A 731 26.55 -15.08 -1.23
CA TYR A 731 26.38 -15.33 -2.65
C TYR A 731 25.05 -14.79 -3.12
N LEU A 732 25.09 -13.95 -4.15
CA LEU A 732 23.91 -13.35 -4.74
C LEU A 732 23.97 -13.28 -6.26
N LEU A 733 22.80 -13.40 -6.87
CA LEU A 733 22.57 -13.26 -8.30
C LEU A 733 21.30 -12.46 -8.56
N SER A 734 21.32 -11.69 -9.63
CA SER A 734 20.15 -11.01 -10.16
C SER A 734 19.12 -12.03 -10.66
N CYS A 735 17.84 -11.79 -10.39
CA CYS A 735 16.74 -12.70 -10.74
C CYS A 735 16.61 -13.00 -12.24
N ARG A 736 17.21 -12.17 -13.11
CA ARG A 736 17.15 -12.33 -14.58
C ARG A 736 18.02 -13.44 -15.16
N VAL A 737 18.94 -13.99 -14.37
CA VAL A 737 19.83 -15.10 -14.80
C VAL A 737 19.56 -16.43 -14.09
N LEU A 738 18.56 -16.46 -13.21
CA LEU A 738 18.18 -17.67 -12.49
C LEU A 738 17.51 -18.69 -13.41
N GLY A 739 17.61 -19.96 -13.03
CA GLY A 739 17.10 -21.12 -13.74
C GLY A 739 17.98 -21.61 -14.90
N ARG A 740 19.13 -20.97 -15.15
CA ARG A 740 20.01 -21.26 -16.31
C ARG A 740 21.22 -22.13 -15.96
N GLY A 741 21.37 -22.53 -14.69
CA GLY A 741 22.50 -23.33 -14.21
C GLY A 741 23.75 -22.51 -13.87
N ILE A 742 23.66 -21.17 -13.91
CA ILE A 742 24.75 -20.26 -13.50
C ILE A 742 24.94 -20.37 -11.99
N GLU A 743 23.85 -20.55 -11.26
CA GLU A 743 23.80 -20.60 -9.80
C GLU A 743 24.75 -21.67 -9.25
N THR A 744 24.61 -22.89 -9.77
CA THR A 744 25.41 -24.06 -9.39
C THR A 744 26.81 -23.98 -9.98
N SER A 745 26.96 -23.46 -11.21
CA SER A 745 28.26 -23.30 -11.88
C SER A 745 29.25 -22.44 -11.08
N VAL A 746 28.78 -21.34 -10.49
CA VAL A 746 29.64 -20.47 -9.66
C VAL A 746 30.06 -21.17 -8.36
N ILE A 747 29.16 -21.91 -7.71
CA ILE A 747 29.52 -22.70 -6.51
C ILE A 747 30.53 -23.78 -6.86
N GLN A 748 30.33 -24.48 -7.97
CA GLN A 748 31.27 -25.48 -8.47
C GLN A 748 32.65 -24.88 -8.79
N TRP A 749 32.70 -23.66 -9.34
CA TRP A 749 33.95 -22.90 -9.49
C TRP A 749 34.61 -22.64 -8.13
N VAL A 750 33.86 -22.23 -7.09
CA VAL A 750 34.41 -22.07 -5.72
C VAL A 750 35.00 -23.37 -5.21
N LEU A 751 34.30 -24.50 -5.37
CA LEU A 751 34.76 -25.82 -4.95
C LEU A 751 36.07 -26.22 -5.66
N LEU A 752 36.17 -25.98 -6.97
CA LEU A 752 37.40 -26.22 -7.75
C LEU A 752 38.55 -25.32 -7.27
N THR A 753 38.29 -24.04 -7.00
CA THR A 753 39.27 -23.10 -6.48
C THR A 753 39.74 -23.48 -5.07
N ALA A 754 38.82 -23.92 -4.21
CA ALA A 754 39.13 -24.42 -2.87
C ALA A 754 40.01 -25.69 -2.93
N LYS A 755 39.72 -26.61 -3.87
CA LYS A 755 40.54 -27.81 -4.13
C LYS A 755 41.95 -27.44 -4.59
N LYS A 756 42.10 -26.49 -5.53
CA LYS A 756 43.40 -25.95 -5.96
C LYS A 756 44.19 -25.34 -4.79
N LYS A 757 43.51 -24.60 -3.91
CA LYS A 757 44.09 -23.98 -2.71
C LYS A 757 44.30 -24.95 -1.53
N ARG A 758 43.99 -26.25 -1.69
CA ARG A 758 44.17 -27.34 -0.71
C ARG A 758 43.33 -27.20 0.57
N PHE A 759 42.15 -26.61 0.49
CA PHE A 759 41.15 -26.73 1.54
C PHE A 759 40.63 -28.17 1.60
N LYS A 760 40.14 -28.61 2.77
CA LYS A 760 39.50 -29.91 2.96
C LYS A 760 37.99 -29.81 2.79
N SER A 761 37.40 -28.67 3.13
CA SER A 761 35.97 -28.44 3.01
C SER A 761 35.63 -27.01 2.62
N VAL A 762 34.39 -26.80 2.16
CA VAL A 762 33.78 -25.50 1.94
C VAL A 762 32.48 -25.45 2.74
N ARG A 763 32.24 -24.36 3.46
CA ARG A 763 31.00 -24.13 4.19
C ARG A 763 30.26 -22.89 3.69
N GLY A 764 28.94 -22.90 3.78
CA GLY A 764 28.09 -21.75 3.49
C GLY A 764 26.91 -21.66 4.46
N GLU A 765 26.24 -20.52 4.50
CA GLU A 765 25.07 -20.29 5.36
C GLU A 765 23.89 -19.78 4.53
N ILE A 766 22.67 -20.20 4.88
CA ILE A 766 21.43 -19.62 4.33
C ILE A 766 20.60 -19.03 5.47
N ILE A 767 20.34 -17.73 5.41
CA ILE A 767 19.43 -17.03 6.31
C ILE A 767 18.09 -16.87 5.62
N ASN A 768 17.10 -17.67 6.01
CA ASN A 768 15.78 -17.65 5.39
C ASN A 768 15.05 -16.31 5.63
N THR A 769 14.61 -15.67 4.56
CA THR A 769 13.77 -14.47 4.56
C THR A 769 12.54 -14.69 3.67
N GLU A 770 11.48 -13.89 3.83
CA GLU A 770 10.28 -13.99 2.98
C GLU A 770 10.56 -13.89 1.47
N ARG A 771 11.66 -13.23 1.07
CA ARG A 771 11.96 -12.93 -0.32
C ARG A 771 13.00 -13.84 -0.96
N ASN A 772 13.85 -14.51 -0.16
CA ASN A 772 14.97 -15.29 -0.70
C ASN A 772 14.66 -16.77 -0.94
N GLU A 773 13.38 -17.11 -1.12
CA GLU A 773 12.96 -18.47 -1.49
C GLU A 773 13.77 -19.08 -2.66
N PRO A 774 14.09 -18.34 -3.75
CA PRO A 774 14.86 -18.87 -4.87
C PRO A 774 16.26 -19.44 -4.55
N VAL A 775 16.93 -19.02 -3.47
CA VAL A 775 18.29 -19.48 -3.15
C VAL A 775 18.33 -20.62 -2.14
N ARG A 776 17.21 -20.93 -1.46
CA ARG A 776 17.21 -21.79 -0.26
C ARG A 776 17.72 -23.22 -0.49
N ASN A 777 17.70 -23.69 -1.73
CA ASN A 777 18.18 -25.01 -2.09
C ASN A 777 19.58 -25.02 -2.71
N ILE A 778 20.24 -23.87 -2.92
CA ILE A 778 21.46 -23.80 -3.73
C ILE A 778 22.57 -24.74 -3.26
N PHE A 779 22.82 -24.81 -1.95
CA PHE A 779 23.85 -25.67 -1.38
C PHE A 779 23.46 -27.15 -1.48
N LYS A 780 22.18 -27.47 -1.24
CA LYS A 780 21.64 -28.82 -1.41
C LYS A 780 21.77 -29.28 -2.87
N ASP A 781 21.46 -28.41 -3.82
CA ASP A 781 21.55 -28.66 -5.27
C ASP A 781 23.01 -28.84 -5.71
N CYS A 782 23.97 -28.30 -4.95
CA CYS A 782 25.40 -28.51 -5.12
C CYS A 782 25.98 -29.64 -4.24
N ALA A 783 25.14 -30.53 -3.72
CA ALA A 783 25.51 -31.68 -2.90
C ALA A 783 26.22 -31.36 -1.56
N PHE A 784 26.00 -30.17 -1.00
CA PHE A 784 26.36 -29.89 0.40
C PHE A 784 25.37 -30.63 1.31
N TYR A 785 25.85 -31.13 2.45
CA TYR A 785 24.98 -31.62 3.52
C TYR A 785 24.83 -30.56 4.60
N GLN A 786 23.67 -30.57 5.26
CA GLN A 786 23.42 -29.66 6.38
C GLN A 786 23.99 -30.26 7.66
N ASP A 787 24.76 -29.47 8.42
CA ASP A 787 25.21 -29.86 9.75
C ASP A 787 24.02 -29.91 10.71
N CYS A 788 23.86 -31.02 11.44
CA CYS A 788 22.70 -31.25 12.30
C CYS A 788 22.63 -30.31 13.52
N ASN A 789 23.73 -29.61 13.83
CA ASN A 789 23.83 -28.69 14.98
C ASN A 789 23.95 -27.21 14.58
N SER A 790 23.88 -26.86 13.29
CA SER A 790 24.01 -25.46 12.85
C SER A 790 23.22 -25.15 11.56
N ASN A 791 23.08 -23.87 11.22
CA ASN A 791 22.50 -23.44 9.93
C ASN A 791 23.49 -23.50 8.76
N HIS A 792 24.63 -24.19 8.95
CA HIS A 792 25.68 -24.28 7.93
C HIS A 792 25.48 -25.49 7.03
N TRP A 793 25.82 -25.28 5.77
CA TRP A 793 25.94 -26.29 4.74
C TRP A 793 27.42 -26.58 4.53
N ILE A 794 27.80 -27.84 4.47
CA ILE A 794 29.20 -28.27 4.35
C ILE A 794 29.35 -29.17 3.13
N TYR A 795 30.41 -28.94 2.37
CA TYR A 795 30.89 -29.80 1.30
C TYR A 795 32.32 -30.25 1.62
N GLU A 796 32.52 -31.56 1.72
CA GLU A 796 33.86 -32.16 1.86
C GLU A 796 34.47 -32.33 0.48
N ILE A 797 35.68 -31.80 0.27
CA ILE A 797 36.33 -31.82 -1.04
C ILE A 797 36.76 -33.26 -1.37
N ALA A 798 35.95 -33.92 -2.21
CA ALA A 798 36.20 -35.28 -2.67
C ALA A 798 37.13 -35.35 -3.89
N GLU A 799 37.67 -36.55 -4.17
CA GLU A 799 38.46 -36.83 -5.37
C GLU A 799 37.62 -36.85 -6.65
N GLU A 800 36.31 -37.07 -6.55
CA GLU A 800 35.37 -37.11 -7.68
C GLU A 800 35.34 -35.82 -8.50
N ALA A 801 34.96 -35.94 -9.77
CA ALA A 801 34.91 -34.83 -10.70
C ALA A 801 33.70 -33.91 -10.42
N ILE A 802 33.96 -32.63 -10.22
CA ILE A 802 32.92 -31.60 -10.15
C ILE A 802 32.45 -31.32 -11.58
N ILE A 803 31.20 -31.68 -11.90
CA ILE A 803 30.63 -31.59 -13.25
C ILE A 803 29.93 -30.24 -13.44
N LEU A 804 30.48 -29.41 -14.33
CA LEU A 804 29.83 -28.19 -14.79
C LEU A 804 28.67 -28.51 -15.74
N PRO A 805 27.59 -27.72 -15.76
CA PRO A 805 26.54 -27.84 -16.78
C PRO A 805 27.15 -27.70 -18.17
N LYS A 806 26.75 -28.58 -19.11
CA LYS A 806 27.33 -28.65 -20.46
C LYS A 806 27.18 -27.36 -21.26
N TRP A 807 26.19 -26.54 -20.92
CA TRP A 807 25.82 -25.31 -21.61
C TRP A 807 26.38 -24.03 -20.97
N VAL A 808 27.16 -24.12 -19.88
CA VAL A 808 27.79 -22.96 -19.22
C VAL A 808 29.30 -22.99 -19.40
N THR A 809 29.84 -21.96 -20.04
CA THR A 809 31.30 -21.76 -20.13
C THR A 809 31.76 -20.79 -19.04
N ILE A 810 32.72 -21.18 -18.18
CA ILE A 810 33.31 -20.28 -17.18
C ILE A 810 34.63 -19.71 -17.69
N LYS A 811 34.75 -18.37 -17.73
CA LYS A 811 36.00 -17.63 -17.92
C LYS A 811 36.43 -17.05 -16.56
N ASP A 812 37.49 -17.62 -15.99
CA ASP A 812 38.05 -17.19 -14.72
C ASP A 812 39.11 -16.09 -14.92
N HIS A 813 38.86 -14.89 -14.37
CA HIS A 813 39.78 -13.76 -14.41
C HIS A 813 40.42 -13.49 -13.04
N SER A 814 40.26 -14.39 -12.07
CA SER A 814 40.74 -14.19 -10.70
C SER A 814 42.27 -14.33 -10.52
N GLU A 815 42.96 -14.88 -11.52
CA GLU A 815 44.42 -15.11 -11.50
C GLU A 815 45.22 -14.09 -12.33
N ASN A 816 44.57 -13.09 -12.95
CA ASN A 816 45.19 -12.05 -13.79
C ASN A 816 45.52 -10.75 -13.05
#